data_AF-A0A954VPU7-F1
#
_entry.id   AF-A0A954VPU7-F1
#
_cell.length_a   1.000
_cell.length_b   1.000
_cell.length_c   1.000
_cell.angle_alpha   90.00
_cell.angle_beta   90.00
_cell.angle_gamma   90.00
#
_symmetry.space_group_name_H-M   'P 1'
#
loop_
_entity.id
_entity.type
_entity.pdbx_description
1 polymer ?
#
loop_
_entity_poly.entity_id
_entity_poly.type
_entity_poly.pdbx_seq_one_letter_code
_entity_poly.pdbx_strand_id
1 'polypeptide(L)'
;MNFTWQSRPASDKKHHAPVPLNVEQLEARMLCAIDTALDSLQMLDLSAVTVEASRVPTVRATTNAAPRVLKNITPAGGAVVKGKDVTLSAKGKDDGGEQNLKYNWQVVSGPAGATTKFSTTGTNASQSTKLTFSEPGRYTIALTITDAGGLSVTRQKVLTVRQQAKALQVVNSSNQTLKPGAKVSADGNTQSFSVTIVDQFGQPLTNQSAIKWSLRTKPAGGTAKAVTTGGDSTLTFNKPGTYQLVASSKGLSFPVTIGVAQKLTTIEVTPDTGAMTASTKLQFSFTALDQFGKPMAGKQNIRWSASSGRITSSGLYTAPANAGNVTIYAKSGNVTASVDVTVMAKLNIRDAALASLATSLYADGSLSRSDVMQILRKAGQDGTVSSTELSDMRYIVTNGTTFGMADYVKALAGNVVNGSPANSLITGAIKGNLAAGSTSALLTALVDKWFLGSDLPTLTSNSLSYRAATGSLFVSAPTRADERQGALGDCYFVSALGSLADSNPDIVTNMFIDNGDGTFTVRFYTGSYSGSGGFTTGEGTADYITVNRMLPAYSNGTFAYSNLGKSVTSSNTSLWLALAEKAYAQWNATGKEGRDGTNTFAGMEGGWMSYVYAQVTGRNATNYLLSNGNKQIVIDAIADHKALTIGTNASPSATNMVGSHAYSIVGYNANNDTFSLYNPWGTNHQTALTWAQIQANCTLFVMADTSTTTPIVAGQVRAELGTVQYAYMTVASESQQPSKFAWQVTSSNHDVLPGFEFARGHQGNQMIENINETIGWSGDGSFGLDVADQGEWEIVESSTEPLNAEWVDHIMNDIDALIDSMDA
;
A
#
# COMPACT_ATOMS: atom_id res chain seq x y z
N MET A 1 -23.98 -106.42 57.06
CA MET A 1 -23.27 -106.79 55.82
C MET A 1 -23.86 -106.01 54.65
N ASN A 2 -23.02 -105.75 53.65
CA ASN A 2 -23.36 -105.62 52.21
C ASN A 2 -24.72 -106.21 51.77
N PHE A 3 -25.45 -105.55 50.85
CA PHE A 3 -25.39 -105.79 49.38
C PHE A 3 -26.59 -105.18 48.59
N THR A 4 -26.27 -104.25 47.69
CA THR A 4 -26.61 -104.15 46.24
C THR A 4 -27.96 -104.58 45.61
N TRP A 5 -28.42 -103.69 44.69
CA TRP A 5 -28.90 -103.89 43.29
C TRP A 5 -29.89 -105.00 42.86
N GLN A 6 -30.86 -104.57 41.99
CA GLN A 6 -31.54 -105.34 40.91
C GLN A 6 -32.41 -106.57 41.34
N SER A 7 -33.38 -107.10 40.58
CA SER A 7 -34.25 -106.63 39.47
C SER A 7 -35.47 -107.60 39.31
N ARG A 8 -36.47 -107.21 38.49
CA ARG A 8 -37.67 -107.94 37.92
C ARG A 8 -37.56 -109.47 37.65
N PRO A 9 -38.63 -110.25 37.24
CA PRO A 9 -40.13 -110.04 37.12
C PRO A 9 -41.05 -111.25 37.56
N ALA A 10 -42.39 -111.16 37.35
CA ALA A 10 -43.40 -112.20 36.91
C ALA A 10 -43.54 -113.60 37.63
N SER A 11 -44.63 -114.39 37.59
CA SER A 11 -46.09 -114.27 37.31
C SER A 11 -46.80 -115.65 37.52
N ASP A 12 -48.10 -115.72 37.87
CA ASP A 12 -49.04 -116.90 37.79
C ASP A 12 -48.75 -118.17 38.67
N LYS A 13 -49.68 -119.05 39.12
CA LYS A 13 -51.16 -119.21 39.02
C LYS A 13 -51.75 -120.23 40.09
N LYS A 14 -52.99 -119.99 40.58
CA LYS A 14 -54.10 -120.93 40.98
C LYS A 14 -53.91 -122.01 42.09
N HIS A 15 -54.63 -121.94 43.23
CA HIS A 15 -55.98 -122.51 43.61
C HIS A 15 -55.88 -123.85 44.40
N HIS A 16 -56.70 -124.21 45.41
CA HIS A 16 -58.01 -123.73 45.90
C HIS A 16 -58.13 -123.61 47.44
N ALA A 17 -58.85 -122.56 47.88
CA ALA A 17 -59.90 -122.45 48.93
C ALA A 17 -59.78 -123.17 50.30
N PRO A 18 -59.99 -122.46 51.44
CA PRO A 18 -61.30 -121.85 51.78
C PRO A 18 -61.54 -120.39 51.34
N VAL A 19 -62.78 -119.91 51.50
CA VAL A 19 -63.38 -118.82 50.69
C VAL A 19 -62.98 -117.40 51.14
N PRO A 20 -62.64 -116.47 50.22
CA PRO A 20 -62.26 -115.09 50.54
C PRO A 20 -63.45 -114.18 50.89
N LEU A 21 -63.18 -113.20 51.75
CA LEU A 21 -64.15 -112.23 52.30
C LEU A 21 -64.51 -111.11 51.30
N ASN A 22 -65.69 -110.51 51.46
CA ASN A 22 -66.22 -109.44 50.61
C ASN A 22 -65.72 -108.02 51.03
N VAL A 23 -66.13 -106.98 50.30
CA VAL A 23 -65.65 -105.60 50.50
C VAL A 23 -65.99 -105.07 51.90
N GLU A 24 -67.22 -105.28 52.38
CA GLU A 24 -67.67 -104.86 53.72
C GLU A 24 -66.88 -105.58 54.83
N GLN A 25 -66.52 -106.85 54.62
CA GLN A 25 -65.68 -107.63 55.53
C GLN A 25 -64.19 -107.22 55.48
N LEU A 26 -63.76 -106.50 54.45
CA LEU A 26 -62.41 -105.91 54.37
C LEU A 26 -62.35 -104.58 55.13
N GLU A 27 -63.33 -103.69 54.95
CA GLU A 27 -63.43 -102.43 55.70
C GLU A 27 -63.61 -102.66 57.20
N ALA A 28 -64.47 -103.59 57.63
CA ALA A 28 -64.64 -103.93 59.04
C ALA A 28 -63.35 -104.45 59.70
N ARG A 29 -62.48 -105.13 58.95
CA ARG A 29 -61.18 -105.59 59.45
C ARG A 29 -60.12 -104.49 59.49
N MET A 30 -60.18 -103.51 58.59
CA MET A 30 -59.34 -102.31 58.70
C MET A 30 -59.76 -101.45 59.90
N LEU A 31 -61.06 -101.29 60.15
CA LEU A 31 -61.58 -100.58 61.33
C LEU A 31 -61.16 -101.23 62.65
N CYS A 32 -61.28 -102.56 62.78
CA CYS A 32 -60.83 -103.28 63.98
C CYS A 32 -59.32 -103.20 64.21
N ALA A 33 -58.50 -103.21 63.14
CA ALA A 33 -57.05 -103.05 63.25
C ALA A 33 -56.64 -101.63 63.66
N ILE A 34 -57.41 -100.61 63.27
CA ILE A 34 -57.22 -99.22 63.69
C ILE A 34 -57.54 -99.05 65.19
N ASP A 35 -58.62 -99.66 65.69
CA ASP A 35 -58.95 -99.64 67.13
C ASP A 35 -57.92 -100.41 67.99
N THR A 36 -57.45 -101.56 67.51
CA THR A 36 -56.42 -102.35 68.22
C THR A 36 -55.05 -101.63 68.22
N ALA A 37 -54.77 -100.81 67.20
CA ALA A 37 -53.62 -99.92 67.18
C ALA A 37 -53.80 -98.69 68.11
N LEU A 38 -55.03 -98.25 68.35
CA LEU A 38 -55.37 -97.21 69.32
C LEU A 38 -55.09 -97.67 70.76
N ASP A 39 -55.51 -98.89 71.12
CA ASP A 39 -55.37 -99.43 72.48
C ASP A 39 -53.93 -99.89 72.80
N SER A 40 -53.11 -100.13 71.78
CA SER A 40 -51.67 -100.42 71.91
C SER A 40 -50.85 -99.24 72.49
N LEU A 41 -51.48 -98.09 72.76
CA LEU A 41 -50.83 -96.87 73.25
C LEU A 41 -51.29 -96.41 74.65
N GLN A 42 -52.21 -97.10 75.34
CA GLN A 42 -52.76 -96.61 76.63
C GLN A 42 -52.74 -97.54 77.85
N MET A 43 -52.25 -98.78 77.78
CA MET A 43 -52.02 -99.59 78.99
C MET A 43 -50.63 -100.25 79.06
N LEU A 44 -49.64 -99.42 79.38
CA LEU A 44 -48.67 -99.77 80.43
C LEU A 44 -48.93 -98.87 81.63
N ASP A 45 -50.11 -99.09 82.24
CA ASP A 45 -50.28 -98.93 83.67
C ASP A 45 -49.15 -99.72 84.34
N LEU A 46 -48.20 -99.01 84.95
CA LEU A 46 -47.00 -99.61 85.53
C LEU A 46 -47.43 -100.33 86.81
N SER A 47 -47.92 -101.56 86.67
CA SER A 47 -48.22 -102.49 87.77
C SER A 47 -46.92 -103.11 88.32
N ALA A 48 -45.99 -102.21 88.60
CA ALA A 48 -44.61 -102.34 89.02
C ALA A 48 -44.24 -100.90 89.47
N VAL A 49 -43.47 -100.64 90.53
CA VAL A 49 -42.03 -100.93 90.53
C VAL A 49 -41.38 -100.40 89.23
N THR A 50 -40.28 -99.64 89.33
CA THR A 50 -39.42 -99.23 88.19
C THR A 50 -40.00 -98.31 87.07
N VAL A 51 -39.54 -97.05 87.07
CA VAL A 51 -39.31 -96.13 85.90
C VAL A 51 -40.44 -95.15 85.47
N GLU A 52 -40.02 -94.04 84.83
CA GLU A 52 -40.53 -92.64 84.71
C GLU A 52 -41.94 -92.28 84.14
N ALA A 53 -42.45 -91.09 84.57
CA ALA A 53 -43.52 -90.25 83.98
C ALA A 53 -43.55 -88.83 84.67
N SER A 54 -44.16 -87.72 84.22
CA SER A 54 -44.63 -87.15 82.92
C SER A 54 -45.12 -85.66 83.13
N ARG A 55 -45.75 -85.00 82.12
CA ARG A 55 -46.38 -83.62 82.06
C ARG A 55 -45.44 -82.39 82.02
N VAL A 56 -45.46 -81.44 81.05
CA VAL A 56 -46.09 -81.26 79.71
C VAL A 56 -45.18 -80.31 78.88
N PRO A 57 -44.90 -80.56 77.58
CA PRO A 57 -44.31 -79.55 76.68
C PRO A 57 -45.34 -78.94 75.72
N THR A 58 -45.54 -77.61 75.78
CA THR A 58 -46.28 -76.86 74.75
C THR A 58 -45.49 -76.79 73.45
N VAL A 59 -46.09 -77.26 72.34
CA VAL A 59 -45.58 -77.00 70.99
C VAL A 59 -45.75 -75.52 70.66
N ARG A 60 -44.66 -74.75 70.68
CA ARG A 60 -44.61 -73.47 69.96
C ARG A 60 -44.28 -73.75 68.50
N ALA A 61 -45.21 -73.44 67.60
CA ALA A 61 -44.85 -73.21 66.21
C ALA A 61 -43.89 -72.00 66.15
N THR A 62 -42.65 -72.21 65.74
CA THR A 62 -41.72 -71.12 65.43
C THR A 62 -42.15 -70.50 64.11
N THR A 63 -42.88 -69.40 64.17
CA THR A 63 -43.18 -68.57 63.00
C THR A 63 -41.88 -68.01 62.44
N ASN A 64 -41.56 -68.38 61.19
CA ASN A 64 -40.39 -67.90 60.44
C ASN A 64 -40.26 -66.37 60.55
N ALA A 65 -39.10 -65.87 60.99
CA ALA A 65 -38.86 -64.43 61.13
C ALA A 65 -38.09 -63.89 59.93
N ALA A 66 -38.28 -62.61 59.60
CA ALA A 66 -37.52 -61.99 58.51
C ALA A 66 -36.02 -61.85 58.88
N PRO A 67 -35.09 -62.02 57.92
CA PRO A 67 -33.65 -61.88 58.16
C PRO A 67 -33.27 -60.57 58.86
N ARG A 68 -32.26 -60.63 59.72
CA ARG A 68 -31.67 -59.46 60.39
C ARG A 68 -30.29 -59.17 59.82
N VAL A 69 -29.96 -57.89 59.67
CA VAL A 69 -28.65 -57.47 59.14
C VAL A 69 -27.63 -57.44 60.27
N LEU A 70 -26.66 -58.36 60.24
CA LEU A 70 -25.56 -58.47 61.20
C LEU A 70 -24.37 -57.56 60.81
N LYS A 71 -24.06 -57.47 59.52
CA LYS A 71 -23.10 -56.52 58.94
C LYS A 71 -23.77 -55.78 57.78
N ASN A 72 -23.93 -54.48 57.93
CA ASN A 72 -24.53 -53.63 56.89
C ASN A 72 -23.58 -53.50 55.67
N ILE A 73 -24.09 -52.96 54.55
CA ILE A 73 -23.35 -52.77 53.30
C ILE A 73 -22.04 -52.02 53.57
N THR A 74 -20.92 -52.74 53.42
CA THR A 74 -19.56 -52.31 53.75
C THR A 74 -18.70 -52.33 52.48
N PRO A 75 -18.40 -51.16 51.88
CA PRO A 75 -17.52 -51.06 50.72
C PRO A 75 -16.04 -51.12 51.13
N ALA A 76 -15.24 -51.88 50.39
CA ALA A 76 -13.79 -51.90 50.53
C ALA A 76 -13.20 -50.52 50.20
N GLY A 77 -12.45 -49.94 51.14
CA GLY A 77 -11.93 -48.57 51.02
C GLY A 77 -12.92 -47.45 51.41
N GLY A 78 -14.13 -47.80 51.85
CA GLY A 78 -15.15 -46.84 52.31
C GLY A 78 -16.07 -46.31 51.22
N ALA A 79 -16.94 -45.35 51.58
CA ALA A 79 -18.04 -44.90 50.71
C ALA A 79 -17.62 -44.01 49.52
N VAL A 80 -16.33 -43.66 49.40
CA VAL A 80 -15.78 -42.86 48.29
C VAL A 80 -14.92 -43.74 47.40
N VAL A 81 -15.40 -44.01 46.20
CA VAL A 81 -14.72 -44.88 45.23
C VAL A 81 -13.81 -44.02 44.34
N LYS A 82 -12.53 -44.40 44.26
CA LYS A 82 -11.50 -43.72 43.44
C LYS A 82 -11.18 -44.45 42.12
N GLY A 83 -11.59 -45.71 41.98
CA GLY A 83 -11.40 -46.51 40.76
C GLY A 83 -12.66 -46.58 39.90
N LYS A 84 -12.67 -47.51 38.94
CA LYS A 84 -13.89 -47.95 38.23
C LYS A 84 -14.73 -48.96 39.04
N ASP A 85 -14.20 -49.43 40.16
CA ASP A 85 -14.66 -50.63 40.85
C ASP A 85 -14.67 -50.46 42.37
N VAL A 86 -15.58 -51.16 43.05
CA VAL A 86 -15.56 -51.35 44.50
C VAL A 86 -16.09 -52.73 44.89
N THR A 87 -15.46 -53.37 45.87
CA THR A 87 -16.01 -54.61 46.47
C THR A 87 -16.95 -54.24 47.62
N LEU A 88 -18.17 -54.76 47.61
CA LEU A 88 -19.17 -54.60 48.65
C LEU A 88 -19.31 -55.90 49.43
N SER A 89 -19.41 -55.81 50.76
CA SER A 89 -19.68 -56.95 51.64
C SER A 89 -20.81 -56.65 52.62
N ALA A 90 -21.59 -57.66 52.98
CA ALA A 90 -22.63 -57.60 54.00
C ALA A 90 -22.80 -58.97 54.66
N LYS A 91 -23.53 -59.06 55.77
CA LYS A 91 -23.86 -60.33 56.42
C LYS A 91 -25.23 -60.29 57.09
N GLY A 92 -26.06 -61.29 56.82
CA GLY A 92 -27.33 -61.52 57.50
C GLY A 92 -27.21 -62.46 58.70
N LYS A 93 -28.27 -62.57 59.48
CA LYS A 93 -28.55 -63.61 60.48
C LYS A 93 -30.04 -63.90 60.49
N ASP A 94 -30.40 -65.16 60.61
CA ASP A 94 -31.75 -65.67 60.41
C ASP A 94 -31.99 -66.91 61.27
N ASP A 95 -33.24 -67.23 61.62
CA ASP A 95 -33.59 -68.48 62.31
C ASP A 95 -33.46 -69.72 61.43
N GLY A 96 -33.60 -69.58 60.10
CA GLY A 96 -33.27 -70.60 59.10
C GLY A 96 -31.77 -70.75 58.79
N GLY A 97 -30.90 -69.93 59.40
CA GLY A 97 -29.44 -70.02 59.25
C GLY A 97 -28.85 -69.25 58.05
N GLU A 98 -27.65 -68.68 58.22
CA GLU A 98 -27.07 -67.71 57.28
C GLU A 98 -26.80 -68.28 55.88
N GLN A 99 -26.37 -69.55 55.78
CA GLN A 99 -26.10 -70.23 54.50
C GLN A 99 -27.31 -70.30 53.55
N ASN A 100 -28.52 -70.22 54.10
CA ASN A 100 -29.77 -70.30 53.34
C ASN A 100 -30.23 -68.91 52.84
N LEU A 101 -29.53 -67.84 53.20
CA LEU A 101 -29.84 -66.47 52.78
C LEU A 101 -29.34 -66.17 51.37
N LYS A 102 -30.17 -65.49 50.58
CA LYS A 102 -29.81 -64.95 49.26
C LYS A 102 -29.57 -63.45 49.36
N TYR A 103 -28.43 -62.97 48.87
CA TYR A 103 -28.03 -61.57 48.87
C TYR A 103 -28.25 -60.96 47.48
N ASN A 104 -29.35 -60.24 47.29
CA ASN A 104 -29.68 -59.58 46.02
C ASN A 104 -29.28 -58.09 46.04
N TRP A 105 -28.33 -57.73 45.19
CA TRP A 105 -27.80 -56.38 45.01
C TRP A 105 -28.42 -55.69 43.81
N GLN A 106 -28.77 -54.40 43.97
CA GLN A 106 -29.28 -53.55 42.90
C GLN A 106 -28.76 -52.12 43.05
N VAL A 107 -28.53 -51.43 41.93
CA VAL A 107 -28.36 -49.97 41.93
C VAL A 107 -29.74 -49.33 41.82
N VAL A 108 -30.15 -48.60 42.85
CA VAL A 108 -31.45 -47.92 42.95
C VAL A 108 -31.44 -46.61 42.17
N SER A 109 -30.31 -45.90 42.22
CA SER A 109 -30.13 -44.63 41.50
C SER A 109 -28.65 -44.42 41.16
N GLY A 110 -28.38 -43.74 40.05
CA GLY A 110 -27.05 -43.31 39.63
C GLY A 110 -27.15 -42.10 38.68
N PRO A 111 -26.02 -41.60 38.16
CA PRO A 111 -26.00 -40.57 37.13
C PRO A 111 -26.76 -41.01 35.86
N ALA A 112 -27.34 -40.05 35.14
CA ALA A 112 -28.05 -40.35 33.89
C ALA A 112 -27.10 -41.01 32.86
N GLY A 113 -27.56 -42.07 32.20
CA GLY A 113 -26.76 -42.84 31.24
C GLY A 113 -25.68 -43.75 31.84
N ALA A 114 -25.43 -43.69 33.16
CA ALA A 114 -24.42 -44.53 33.79
C ALA A 114 -24.83 -46.01 33.82
N THR A 115 -23.91 -46.88 33.42
CA THR A 115 -24.08 -48.33 33.52
C THR A 115 -23.27 -48.88 34.69
N THR A 116 -23.79 -49.95 35.29
CA THR A 116 -23.14 -50.62 36.44
C THR A 116 -23.29 -52.13 36.36
N LYS A 117 -22.30 -52.87 36.85
CA LYS A 117 -22.30 -54.34 36.82
C LYS A 117 -21.83 -54.92 38.15
N PHE A 118 -22.62 -55.82 38.74
CA PHE A 118 -22.19 -56.68 39.84
C PHE A 118 -21.52 -57.95 39.31
N SER A 119 -20.47 -58.44 39.97
CA SER A 119 -19.85 -59.72 39.63
C SER A 119 -20.72 -60.92 39.99
N THR A 120 -21.45 -60.83 41.11
CA THR A 120 -22.43 -61.82 41.56
C THR A 120 -23.61 -61.13 42.26
N THR A 121 -24.81 -61.69 42.14
CA THR A 121 -26.01 -61.28 42.91
C THR A 121 -26.99 -62.45 43.04
N GLY A 122 -27.89 -62.42 44.02
CA GLY A 122 -29.01 -63.35 44.17
C GLY A 122 -28.67 -64.71 44.81
N THR A 123 -27.44 -64.89 45.31
CA THR A 123 -26.96 -66.14 45.94
C THR A 123 -26.39 -65.87 47.34
N ASN A 124 -26.08 -66.92 48.12
CA ASN A 124 -25.38 -66.75 49.39
C ASN A 124 -23.94 -66.21 49.19
N ALA A 125 -23.24 -66.69 48.16
CA ALA A 125 -21.88 -66.23 47.82
C ALA A 125 -21.82 -64.71 47.54
N SER A 126 -22.93 -64.11 47.12
CA SER A 126 -23.08 -62.66 46.96
C SER A 126 -23.06 -61.85 48.27
N GLN A 127 -22.84 -62.47 49.44
CA GLN A 127 -22.44 -61.77 50.66
C GLN A 127 -21.16 -60.91 50.46
N SER A 128 -20.36 -61.21 49.43
CA SER A 128 -19.35 -60.32 48.86
C SER A 128 -19.49 -60.24 47.33
N THR A 129 -19.48 -59.03 46.76
CA THR A 129 -19.60 -58.80 45.30
C THR A 129 -18.79 -57.59 44.84
N LYS A 130 -18.30 -57.60 43.61
CA LYS A 130 -17.61 -56.46 42.98
C LYS A 130 -18.61 -55.66 42.13
N LEU A 131 -18.72 -54.36 42.37
CA LEU A 131 -19.50 -53.43 41.57
C LEU A 131 -18.59 -52.57 40.70
N THR A 132 -18.79 -52.64 39.38
CA THR A 132 -18.14 -51.79 38.36
C THR A 132 -19.06 -50.66 37.94
N PHE A 133 -18.50 -49.46 37.71
CA PHE A 133 -19.19 -48.26 37.22
C PHE A 133 -18.64 -47.85 35.84
N SER A 134 -19.46 -47.23 34.99
CA SER A 134 -18.99 -46.57 33.76
C SER A 134 -18.72 -45.07 33.91
N GLU A 135 -19.33 -44.41 34.89
CA GLU A 135 -19.30 -42.94 35.05
C GLU A 135 -19.05 -42.52 36.51
N PRO A 136 -18.49 -41.32 36.76
CA PRO A 136 -18.36 -40.74 38.10
C PRO A 136 -19.73 -40.24 38.62
N GLY A 137 -19.89 -40.15 39.95
CA GLY A 137 -21.07 -39.57 40.57
C GLY A 137 -21.58 -40.33 41.80
N ARG A 138 -22.82 -40.02 42.21
CA ARG A 138 -23.45 -40.56 43.41
C ARG A 138 -24.38 -41.72 43.05
N TYR A 139 -24.13 -42.88 43.64
CA TYR A 139 -24.90 -44.11 43.42
C TYR A 139 -25.55 -44.56 44.72
N THR A 140 -26.83 -44.94 44.67
CA THR A 140 -27.54 -45.56 45.80
C THR A 140 -27.65 -47.05 45.53
N ILE A 141 -27.04 -47.87 46.38
CA ILE A 141 -27.05 -49.33 46.27
C ILE A 141 -28.04 -49.91 47.27
N ALA A 142 -28.96 -50.75 46.82
CA ALA A 142 -29.77 -51.60 47.68
C ALA A 142 -29.16 -52.99 47.79
N LEU A 143 -29.24 -53.56 48.99
CA LEU A 143 -29.12 -54.98 49.25
C LEU A 143 -30.41 -55.45 49.88
N THR A 144 -31.06 -56.43 49.26
CA THR A 144 -32.14 -57.20 49.87
C THR A 144 -31.59 -58.58 50.24
N ILE A 145 -31.71 -58.96 51.51
CA ILE A 145 -31.38 -60.28 52.02
C ILE A 145 -32.70 -61.03 52.24
N THR A 146 -32.86 -62.19 51.60
CA THR A 146 -34.09 -63.01 51.66
C THR A 146 -33.77 -64.39 52.23
N ASP A 147 -34.64 -64.91 53.09
CA ASP A 147 -34.57 -66.28 53.62
C ASP A 147 -35.11 -67.33 52.62
N ALA A 148 -35.24 -68.56 53.08
CA ALA A 148 -35.88 -69.64 52.32
C ALA A 148 -37.42 -69.57 52.29
N GLY A 149 -38.04 -68.86 53.25
CA GLY A 149 -39.49 -68.64 53.35
C GLY A 149 -40.03 -67.47 52.52
N GLY A 150 -39.15 -66.67 51.92
CA GLY A 150 -39.48 -65.47 51.13
C GLY A 150 -39.53 -64.16 51.93
N LEU A 151 -39.33 -64.17 53.25
CA LEU A 151 -39.24 -62.92 54.03
C LEU A 151 -37.88 -62.26 53.78
N SER A 152 -37.84 -60.93 53.84
CA SER A 152 -36.63 -60.19 53.48
C SER A 152 -36.42 -58.91 54.28
N VAL A 153 -35.17 -58.46 54.28
CA VAL A 153 -34.75 -57.16 54.80
C VAL A 153 -33.94 -56.41 53.74
N THR A 154 -34.32 -55.17 53.48
CA THR A 154 -33.58 -54.29 52.58
C THR A 154 -32.76 -53.26 53.36
N ARG A 155 -31.54 -52.97 52.89
CA ARG A 155 -30.74 -51.82 53.30
C ARG A 155 -30.24 -51.08 52.08
N GLN A 156 -30.04 -49.78 52.22
CA GLN A 156 -29.44 -48.95 51.19
C GLN A 156 -28.13 -48.32 51.69
N LYS A 157 -27.20 -48.11 50.76
CA LYS A 157 -25.94 -47.40 51.00
C LYS A 157 -25.62 -46.50 49.82
N VAL A 158 -25.31 -45.25 50.12
CA VAL A 158 -24.79 -44.29 49.14
C VAL A 158 -23.28 -44.51 48.97
N LEU A 159 -22.86 -44.55 47.70
CA LEU A 159 -21.46 -44.50 47.27
C LEU A 159 -21.25 -43.23 46.44
N THR A 160 -20.06 -42.64 46.54
CA THR A 160 -19.65 -41.51 45.70
C THR A 160 -18.40 -41.91 44.91
N VAL A 161 -18.57 -42.16 43.61
CA VAL A 161 -17.47 -42.37 42.67
C VAL A 161 -16.93 -40.99 42.31
N ARG A 162 -15.69 -40.68 42.70
CA ARG A 162 -15.05 -39.41 42.35
C ARG A 162 -14.18 -39.59 41.12
N GLN A 163 -14.20 -38.60 40.22
CA GLN A 163 -13.19 -38.52 39.17
C GLN A 163 -11.78 -38.46 39.78
N GLN A 164 -10.83 -39.16 39.18
CA GLN A 164 -9.41 -39.12 39.50
C GLN A 164 -8.65 -38.91 38.18
N ALA A 165 -7.77 -37.90 38.14
CA ALA A 165 -6.94 -37.64 36.98
C ALA A 165 -6.11 -38.89 36.62
N LYS A 166 -6.25 -39.35 35.37
CA LYS A 166 -5.63 -40.60 34.90
C LYS A 166 -4.61 -40.36 33.79
N ALA A 167 -4.90 -39.44 32.87
CA ALA A 167 -4.03 -39.13 31.75
C ALA A 167 -4.21 -37.66 31.30
N LEU A 168 -3.27 -37.21 30.46
CA LEU A 168 -3.38 -35.99 29.68
C LEU A 168 -3.71 -36.37 28.23
N GLN A 169 -4.75 -35.78 27.67
CA GLN A 169 -5.07 -35.86 26.25
C GLN A 169 -4.65 -34.55 25.60
N VAL A 170 -3.65 -34.61 24.71
CA VAL A 170 -3.14 -33.45 23.97
C VAL A 170 -3.62 -33.53 22.52
N VAL A 171 -4.14 -32.43 21.99
CA VAL A 171 -4.42 -32.25 20.55
C VAL A 171 -3.53 -31.15 19.95
N ASN A 172 -3.25 -31.23 18.65
CA ASN A 172 -2.58 -30.16 17.89
C ASN A 172 -3.60 -29.22 17.21
N SER A 173 -3.10 -28.22 16.49
CA SER A 173 -3.90 -27.27 15.69
C SER A 173 -4.79 -27.92 14.61
N SER A 174 -4.50 -29.15 14.18
CA SER A 174 -5.33 -29.94 13.26
C SER A 174 -6.38 -30.81 13.98
N ASN A 175 -6.62 -30.58 15.28
CA ASN A 175 -7.49 -31.36 16.15
C ASN A 175 -7.13 -32.87 16.25
N GLN A 176 -5.88 -33.22 15.95
CA GLN A 176 -5.39 -34.60 16.04
C GLN A 176 -4.97 -34.93 17.48
N THR A 177 -5.60 -35.93 18.10
CA THR A 177 -5.14 -36.47 19.39
C THR A 177 -3.76 -37.12 19.24
N LEU A 178 -2.80 -36.63 20.02
CA LEU A 178 -1.41 -37.07 20.02
C LEU A 178 -1.19 -38.25 20.98
N LYS A 179 -0.08 -38.97 20.79
CA LYS A 179 0.47 -39.93 21.77
C LYS A 179 1.66 -39.29 22.50
N PRO A 180 1.97 -39.68 23.75
CA PRO A 180 3.16 -39.17 24.45
C PRO A 180 4.43 -39.41 23.62
N GLY A 181 5.25 -38.36 23.44
CA GLY A 181 6.45 -38.42 22.60
C GLY A 181 6.19 -38.23 21.09
N ALA A 182 4.98 -37.85 20.67
CA ALA A 182 4.68 -37.53 19.28
C ALA A 182 5.65 -36.48 18.71
N LYS A 183 5.99 -36.67 17.43
CA LYS A 183 6.75 -35.70 16.62
C LYS A 183 5.76 -34.96 15.73
N VAL A 184 5.82 -33.63 15.77
CA VAL A 184 5.00 -32.71 14.96
C VAL A 184 5.94 -31.79 14.20
N SER A 185 5.61 -31.43 12.97
CA SER A 185 6.36 -30.43 12.20
C SER A 185 5.61 -29.10 12.22
N ALA A 186 6.32 -27.99 12.37
CA ALA A 186 5.77 -26.64 12.18
C ALA A 186 6.32 -26.05 10.87
N ASP A 187 5.42 -25.46 10.07
CA ASP A 187 5.67 -24.91 8.73
C ASP A 187 5.62 -23.37 8.67
N GLY A 188 5.42 -22.74 9.84
CA GLY A 188 5.46 -21.30 10.08
C GLY A 188 6.05 -20.96 11.45
N ASN A 189 5.73 -19.77 11.97
CA ASN A 189 6.39 -19.21 13.16
C ASN A 189 5.73 -19.61 14.47
N THR A 190 4.59 -20.31 14.45
CA THR A 190 3.84 -20.73 15.63
C THR A 190 3.36 -22.18 15.54
N GLN A 191 3.18 -22.83 16.70
CA GLN A 191 2.46 -24.09 16.81
C GLN A 191 1.63 -24.10 18.09
N SER A 192 0.33 -24.39 17.97
CA SER A 192 -0.60 -24.48 19.10
C SER A 192 -0.91 -25.91 19.49
N PHE A 193 -1.16 -26.11 20.79
CA PHE A 193 -1.61 -27.36 21.41
C PHE A 193 -2.66 -27.08 22.48
N SER A 194 -3.63 -27.97 22.62
CA SER A 194 -4.61 -27.96 23.71
C SER A 194 -4.47 -29.24 24.54
N VAL A 195 -4.51 -29.14 25.87
CA VAL A 195 -4.50 -30.32 26.74
C VAL A 195 -5.69 -30.37 27.69
N THR A 196 -6.31 -31.55 27.77
CA THR A 196 -7.37 -31.88 28.73
C THR A 196 -6.88 -32.98 29.67
N ILE A 197 -7.07 -32.80 30.98
CA ILE A 197 -6.94 -33.87 31.97
C ILE A 197 -8.18 -34.76 31.85
N VAL A 198 -7.98 -36.04 31.58
CA VAL A 198 -9.05 -37.05 31.55
C VAL A 198 -9.00 -37.93 32.79
N ASP A 199 -10.18 -38.38 33.23
CA ASP A 199 -10.40 -39.17 34.43
C ASP A 199 -10.18 -40.68 34.22
N GLN A 200 -10.46 -41.50 35.23
CA GLN A 200 -10.30 -42.95 35.13
C GLN A 200 -11.20 -43.60 34.06
N PHE A 201 -12.31 -42.95 33.68
CA PHE A 201 -13.25 -43.41 32.66
C PHE A 201 -12.86 -42.96 31.25
N GLY A 202 -12.07 -41.89 31.14
CA GLY A 202 -11.67 -41.25 29.87
C GLY A 202 -12.41 -39.94 29.62
N GLN A 203 -13.26 -39.51 30.55
CA GLN A 203 -14.02 -38.26 30.46
C GLN A 203 -13.18 -37.07 30.93
N PRO A 204 -13.40 -35.84 30.43
CA PRO A 204 -12.76 -34.65 30.96
C PRO A 204 -12.99 -34.46 32.47
N LEU A 205 -11.94 -34.11 33.20
CA LEU A 205 -12.06 -33.75 34.62
C LEU A 205 -12.86 -32.44 34.75
N THR A 206 -13.81 -32.35 35.67
CA THR A 206 -14.57 -31.10 35.91
C THR A 206 -13.69 -29.94 36.39
N ASN A 207 -12.47 -30.21 36.85
CA ASN A 207 -11.51 -29.19 37.28
C ASN A 207 -10.16 -29.38 36.57
N GLN A 208 -9.86 -28.51 35.61
CA GLN A 208 -8.61 -28.53 34.82
C GLN A 208 -7.45 -27.77 35.49
N SER A 209 -7.65 -27.22 36.70
CA SER A 209 -6.73 -26.31 37.41
C SER A 209 -5.50 -27.02 37.99
N ALA A 210 -4.59 -27.43 37.11
CA ALA A 210 -3.25 -27.92 37.42
C ALA A 210 -2.32 -28.01 36.19
N ILE A 211 -2.81 -27.72 34.98
CA ILE A 211 -2.02 -27.78 33.74
C ILE A 211 -0.90 -26.73 33.79
N LYS A 212 0.33 -27.19 33.55
CA LYS A 212 1.51 -26.35 33.34
C LYS A 212 2.25 -26.82 32.10
N TRP A 213 2.48 -25.89 31.17
CA TRP A 213 3.35 -26.11 30.03
C TRP A 213 4.78 -25.67 30.35
N SER A 214 5.75 -26.42 29.85
CA SER A 214 7.18 -26.10 30.01
C SER A 214 7.96 -26.45 28.75
N LEU A 215 8.81 -25.53 28.29
CA LEU A 215 9.73 -25.78 27.18
C LEU A 215 10.99 -26.46 27.75
N ARG A 216 11.17 -27.75 27.44
CA ARG A 216 12.24 -28.60 27.98
C ARG A 216 13.53 -28.49 27.18
N THR A 217 13.44 -28.49 25.85
CA THR A 217 14.60 -28.30 24.96
C THR A 217 14.27 -27.30 23.86
N LYS A 218 15.30 -26.59 23.42
CA LYS A 218 15.29 -25.65 22.30
C LYS A 218 16.66 -25.65 21.61
N PRO A 219 16.77 -25.28 20.32
CA PRO A 219 18.05 -25.10 19.64
C PRO A 219 18.93 -24.06 20.34
N ALA A 220 20.25 -24.20 20.22
CA ALA A 220 21.20 -23.23 20.75
C ALA A 220 20.94 -21.83 20.16
N GLY A 221 20.83 -20.82 21.02
CA GLY A 221 20.47 -19.44 20.65
C GLY A 221 18.99 -19.20 20.28
N GLY A 222 18.12 -20.23 20.27
CA GLY A 222 16.67 -20.01 20.12
C GLY A 222 16.07 -19.37 21.37
N THR A 223 15.06 -18.50 21.21
CA THR A 223 14.37 -17.77 22.29
C THR A 223 12.85 -18.04 22.29
N ALA A 224 12.42 -19.14 21.67
CA ALA A 224 11.02 -19.53 21.54
C ALA A 224 10.22 -19.40 22.86
N LYS A 225 9.07 -18.73 22.78
CA LYS A 225 8.19 -18.43 23.92
C LYS A 225 6.90 -19.25 23.83
N ALA A 226 6.47 -19.81 24.95
CA ALA A 226 5.16 -20.42 25.10
C ALA A 226 4.22 -19.42 25.78
N VAL A 227 3.14 -19.02 25.09
CA VAL A 227 2.02 -18.30 25.71
C VAL A 227 0.98 -19.33 26.10
N THR A 228 0.44 -19.26 27.32
CA THR A 228 -0.49 -20.26 27.85
C THR A 228 -1.77 -19.63 28.35
N THR A 229 -2.91 -20.12 27.88
CA THR A 229 -4.24 -19.65 28.27
C THR A 229 -5.05 -20.86 28.74
N GLY A 230 -5.18 -21.04 30.05
CA GLY A 230 -5.82 -22.22 30.63
C GLY A 230 -5.11 -23.53 30.29
N GLY A 231 -5.77 -24.41 29.53
CA GLY A 231 -5.19 -25.66 29.02
C GLY A 231 -4.37 -25.50 27.74
N ASP A 232 -4.49 -24.37 27.04
CA ASP A 232 -3.91 -24.17 25.73
C ASP A 232 -2.51 -23.56 25.80
N SER A 233 -1.69 -23.86 24.81
CA SER A 233 -0.35 -23.29 24.65
C SER A 233 -0.03 -23.04 23.18
N THR A 234 0.34 -21.81 22.86
CA THR A 234 0.90 -21.43 21.57
C THR A 234 2.38 -21.16 21.74
N LEU A 235 3.19 -21.95 21.02
CA LEU A 235 4.64 -21.85 21.02
C LEU A 235 5.07 -21.04 19.79
N THR A 236 5.71 -19.89 20.01
CA THR A 236 6.26 -19.04 18.94
C THR A 236 7.74 -19.30 18.78
N PHE A 237 8.18 -19.57 17.56
CA PHE A 237 9.56 -19.87 17.19
C PHE A 237 10.26 -18.65 16.59
N ASN A 238 11.58 -18.60 16.74
CA ASN A 238 12.44 -17.58 16.11
C ASN A 238 13.66 -18.19 15.40
N LYS A 239 13.71 -19.52 15.31
CA LYS A 239 14.85 -20.28 14.78
C LYS A 239 14.42 -21.70 14.38
N PRO A 240 14.92 -22.24 13.25
CA PRO A 240 14.77 -23.66 12.92
C PRO A 240 15.42 -24.60 13.96
N GLY A 241 14.97 -25.85 13.98
CA GLY A 241 15.50 -26.93 14.80
C GLY A 241 14.44 -27.65 15.63
N THR A 242 14.90 -28.48 16.57
CA THR A 242 14.02 -29.32 17.40
C THR A 242 13.73 -28.66 18.75
N TYR A 243 12.46 -28.57 19.09
CA TYR A 243 11.95 -28.10 20.37
C TYR A 243 11.21 -29.25 21.08
N GLN A 244 11.21 -29.27 22.40
CA GLN A 244 10.41 -30.22 23.17
C GLN A 244 9.56 -29.49 24.20
N LEU A 245 8.25 -29.51 24.00
CA LEU A 245 7.25 -28.91 24.87
C LEU A 245 6.64 -30.01 25.76
N VAL A 246 6.39 -29.72 27.04
CA VAL A 246 5.82 -30.70 27.98
C VAL A 246 4.62 -30.10 28.71
N ALA A 247 3.45 -30.70 28.50
CA ALA A 247 2.30 -30.50 29.38
C ALA A 247 2.48 -31.35 30.64
N SER A 248 2.17 -30.78 31.80
CA SER A 248 2.28 -31.46 33.09
C SER A 248 1.12 -31.09 34.01
N SER A 249 0.70 -32.03 34.86
CA SER A 249 -0.35 -31.81 35.86
C SER A 249 -0.27 -32.86 36.95
N LYS A 250 0.01 -32.45 38.21
CA LYS A 250 -0.02 -33.29 39.44
C LYS A 250 0.53 -34.72 39.24
N GLY A 251 1.76 -34.84 38.73
CA GLY A 251 2.46 -36.11 38.51
C GLY A 251 2.30 -36.73 37.11
N LEU A 252 1.36 -36.24 36.30
CA LEU A 252 1.25 -36.56 34.88
C LEU A 252 2.17 -35.66 34.06
N SER A 253 2.75 -36.21 32.98
CA SER A 253 3.63 -35.52 32.04
C SER A 253 3.39 -36.04 30.62
N PHE A 254 3.28 -35.13 29.65
CA PHE A 254 3.08 -35.44 28.24
C PHE A 254 4.06 -34.61 27.38
N PRO A 255 5.18 -35.21 26.92
CA PRO A 255 6.12 -34.54 26.03
C PRO A 255 5.63 -34.57 24.57
N VAL A 256 5.81 -33.46 23.87
CA VAL A 256 5.63 -33.30 22.42
C VAL A 256 6.94 -32.77 21.84
N THR A 257 7.39 -33.33 20.72
CA THR A 257 8.59 -32.88 20.01
C THR A 257 8.17 -32.14 18.75
N ILE A 258 8.61 -30.89 18.58
CA ILE A 258 8.30 -30.06 17.42
C ILE A 258 9.57 -29.87 16.59
N GLY A 259 9.52 -30.23 15.31
CA GLY A 259 10.56 -29.93 14.33
C GLY A 259 10.18 -28.69 13.51
N VAL A 260 11.05 -27.68 13.53
CA VAL A 260 10.89 -26.44 12.75
C VAL A 260 11.94 -26.46 11.63
N ALA A 261 11.50 -26.53 10.38
CA ALA A 261 12.40 -26.47 9.21
C ALA A 261 12.58 -25.02 8.75
N GLN A 262 13.71 -24.68 8.12
CA GLN A 262 13.80 -23.42 7.36
C GLN A 262 12.93 -23.54 6.10
N LYS A 263 12.13 -22.50 5.83
CA LYS A 263 11.26 -22.39 4.67
C LYS A 263 11.57 -21.06 4.00
N LEU A 264 11.94 -21.09 2.71
CA LEU A 264 12.20 -19.89 1.93
C LEU A 264 10.94 -19.00 1.90
N THR A 265 11.09 -17.75 2.28
CA THR A 265 10.02 -16.74 2.23
C THR A 265 10.39 -15.56 1.36
N THR A 266 11.66 -15.11 1.44
CA THR A 266 12.13 -13.88 0.81
C THR A 266 13.44 -14.15 0.08
N ILE A 267 13.63 -13.47 -1.05
CA ILE A 267 14.91 -13.41 -1.77
C ILE A 267 15.30 -11.93 -1.79
N GLU A 268 16.48 -11.60 -1.31
CA GLU A 268 17.09 -10.29 -1.51
C GLU A 268 18.05 -10.38 -2.71
N VAL A 269 18.10 -9.35 -3.53
CA VAL A 269 18.98 -9.27 -4.71
C VAL A 269 19.96 -8.12 -4.48
N THR A 270 21.23 -8.32 -4.86
CA THR A 270 22.28 -7.30 -4.69
C THR A 270 23.11 -7.19 -5.98
N PRO A 271 23.28 -5.98 -6.57
CA PRO A 271 22.69 -4.71 -6.13
C PRO A 271 21.16 -4.70 -6.25
N ASP A 272 20.51 -3.85 -5.45
CA ASP A 272 19.07 -3.71 -5.28
C ASP A 272 18.43 -2.69 -6.25
N THR A 273 19.23 -1.76 -6.75
CA THR A 273 18.93 -0.84 -7.87
C THR A 273 20.23 -0.54 -8.64
N GLY A 274 20.14 0.15 -9.80
CA GLY A 274 21.31 0.79 -10.39
C GLY A 274 21.15 1.27 -11.82
N ALA A 275 22.03 2.19 -12.22
CA ALA A 275 22.22 2.58 -13.61
C ALA A 275 23.45 1.89 -14.21
N MET A 276 23.39 1.50 -15.49
CA MET A 276 24.54 0.92 -16.21
C MET A 276 24.52 1.26 -17.70
N THR A 277 25.69 1.37 -18.33
CA THR A 277 25.78 1.64 -19.77
C THR A 277 25.35 0.44 -20.61
N ALA A 278 24.66 0.68 -21.72
CA ALA A 278 24.29 -0.32 -22.71
C ALA A 278 25.46 -1.22 -23.15
N SER A 279 25.17 -2.50 -23.39
CA SER A 279 26.14 -3.57 -23.70
C SER A 279 27.22 -3.87 -22.64
N THR A 280 27.18 -3.27 -21.46
CA THR A 280 28.05 -3.65 -20.33
C THR A 280 27.47 -4.82 -19.52
N LYS A 281 28.20 -5.27 -18.49
CA LYS A 281 27.81 -6.40 -17.64
C LYS A 281 27.81 -6.01 -16.17
N LEU A 282 26.82 -6.52 -15.44
CA LEU A 282 26.68 -6.32 -14.00
C LEU A 282 26.39 -7.67 -13.33
N GLN A 283 27.05 -7.94 -12.22
CA GLN A 283 26.91 -9.21 -11.50
C GLN A 283 25.87 -9.04 -10.39
N PHE A 284 24.71 -9.67 -10.55
CA PHE A 284 23.72 -9.79 -9.49
C PHE A 284 24.01 -11.02 -8.62
N SER A 285 23.78 -10.87 -7.33
CA SER A 285 23.86 -11.92 -6.32
C SER A 285 22.54 -11.97 -5.55
N PHE A 286 22.34 -13.00 -4.74
CA PHE A 286 21.12 -13.14 -3.94
C PHE A 286 21.41 -13.64 -2.53
N THR A 287 20.59 -13.20 -1.58
CA THR A 287 20.48 -13.79 -0.25
C THR A 287 19.09 -14.42 -0.11
N ALA A 288 19.04 -15.69 0.25
CA ALA A 288 17.79 -16.40 0.48
C ALA A 288 17.45 -16.40 1.98
N LEU A 289 16.30 -15.86 2.36
CA LEU A 289 15.88 -15.73 3.75
C LEU A 289 14.75 -16.71 4.10
N ASP A 290 14.84 -17.26 5.32
CA ASP A 290 13.82 -18.11 5.90
C ASP A 290 12.65 -17.33 6.50
N GLN A 291 11.67 -18.03 7.08
CA GLN A 291 10.50 -17.44 7.72
C GLN A 291 10.77 -16.59 8.97
N PHE A 292 12.03 -16.48 9.40
CA PHE A 292 12.50 -15.65 10.50
C PHE A 292 13.41 -14.50 10.01
N GLY A 293 13.47 -14.25 8.70
CA GLY A 293 14.36 -13.26 8.09
C GLY A 293 15.84 -13.61 8.27
N LYS A 294 16.19 -14.91 8.33
CA LYS A 294 17.58 -15.36 8.48
C LYS A 294 18.10 -16.06 7.22
N PRO A 295 19.37 -15.83 6.83
CA PRO A 295 19.96 -16.51 5.68
C PRO A 295 19.87 -18.02 5.77
N MET A 296 19.44 -18.64 4.68
CA MET A 296 19.35 -20.10 4.53
C MET A 296 20.68 -20.68 4.06
N ALA A 297 21.19 -21.67 4.78
CA ALA A 297 22.41 -22.39 4.38
C ALA A 297 22.08 -23.45 3.30
N GLY A 298 22.70 -23.33 2.13
CA GLY A 298 22.59 -24.31 1.03
C GLY A 298 22.31 -23.67 -0.32
N LYS A 299 22.54 -24.42 -1.40
CA LYS A 299 22.26 -23.95 -2.77
C LYS A 299 20.74 -23.92 -3.02
N GLN A 300 20.14 -22.74 -2.91
CA GLN A 300 18.79 -22.52 -3.44
C GLN A 300 18.82 -22.56 -4.97
N ASN A 301 17.79 -23.16 -5.59
CA ASN A 301 17.68 -23.23 -7.04
C ASN A 301 17.05 -21.93 -7.56
N ILE A 302 17.87 -20.88 -7.67
CA ILE A 302 17.46 -19.58 -8.22
C ILE A 302 17.46 -19.65 -9.75
N ARG A 303 16.35 -19.24 -10.34
CA ARG A 303 16.19 -18.99 -11.77
C ARG A 303 16.24 -17.48 -11.97
N TRP A 304 17.26 -17.04 -12.69
CA TRP A 304 17.41 -15.66 -13.12
C TRP A 304 16.70 -15.43 -14.47
N SER A 305 16.06 -14.29 -14.61
CA SER A 305 15.51 -13.79 -15.89
C SER A 305 15.54 -12.26 -15.90
N ALA A 306 15.40 -11.65 -17.07
CA ALA A 306 15.34 -10.20 -17.24
C ALA A 306 14.27 -9.84 -18.28
N SER A 307 13.63 -8.67 -18.17
CA SER A 307 12.65 -8.21 -19.17
C SER A 307 13.29 -7.86 -20.53
N SER A 308 14.58 -7.54 -20.54
CA SER A 308 15.40 -7.34 -21.74
C SER A 308 16.88 -7.63 -21.45
N GLY A 309 17.72 -7.76 -22.48
CA GLY A 309 19.11 -8.18 -22.35
C GLY A 309 19.26 -9.68 -22.06
N ARG A 310 20.35 -10.08 -21.39
CA ARG A 310 20.62 -11.49 -21.07
C ARG A 310 21.28 -11.66 -19.71
N ILE A 311 20.69 -12.49 -18.84
CA ILE A 311 21.27 -12.88 -17.56
C ILE A 311 21.67 -14.37 -17.57
N THR A 312 22.80 -14.72 -16.95
CA THR A 312 23.22 -16.11 -16.78
C THR A 312 22.55 -16.76 -15.57
N SER A 313 22.61 -18.09 -15.47
CA SER A 313 22.22 -18.82 -14.26
C SER A 313 23.08 -18.47 -13.02
N SER A 314 24.22 -17.79 -13.21
CA SER A 314 25.07 -17.27 -12.13
C SER A 314 24.77 -15.81 -11.78
N GLY A 315 23.71 -15.20 -12.31
CA GLY A 315 23.35 -13.81 -12.04
C GLY A 315 24.15 -12.74 -12.81
N LEU A 316 25.03 -13.14 -13.75
CA LEU A 316 25.77 -12.18 -14.57
C LEU A 316 24.85 -11.64 -15.66
N TYR A 317 24.37 -10.42 -15.48
CA TYR A 317 23.57 -9.69 -16.44
C TYR A 317 24.45 -9.04 -17.52
N THR A 318 23.95 -9.00 -18.75
CA THR A 318 24.50 -8.27 -19.89
C THR A 318 23.39 -7.39 -20.45
N ALA A 319 23.59 -6.08 -20.39
CA ALA A 319 22.62 -5.09 -20.84
C ALA A 319 22.40 -5.18 -22.37
N PRO A 320 21.19 -4.85 -22.86
CA PRO A 320 20.93 -4.71 -24.30
C PRO A 320 21.76 -3.57 -24.91
N ALA A 321 21.74 -3.48 -26.25
CA ALA A 321 22.40 -2.41 -26.99
C ALA A 321 21.64 -1.07 -26.93
N ASN A 322 20.33 -1.13 -26.71
CA ASN A 322 19.45 0.04 -26.62
C ASN A 322 19.28 0.45 -25.15
N ALA A 323 19.12 1.76 -24.92
CA ALA A 323 18.79 2.31 -23.61
C ALA A 323 17.35 1.97 -23.19
N GLY A 324 17.07 2.04 -21.88
CA GLY A 324 15.74 1.85 -21.30
C GLY A 324 15.78 1.14 -19.94
N ASN A 325 14.63 1.07 -19.27
CA ASN A 325 14.51 0.38 -17.98
C ASN A 325 14.33 -1.13 -18.18
N VAL A 326 15.01 -1.92 -17.35
CA VAL A 326 14.98 -3.39 -17.36
C VAL A 326 14.78 -3.91 -15.95
N THR A 327 13.82 -4.81 -15.78
CA THR A 327 13.59 -5.53 -14.52
C THR A 327 14.34 -6.87 -14.56
N ILE A 328 15.21 -7.07 -13.58
CA ILE A 328 15.89 -8.34 -13.30
C ILE A 328 15.07 -9.12 -12.27
N TYR A 329 14.87 -10.41 -12.48
CA TYR A 329 14.09 -11.28 -11.61
C TYR A 329 14.94 -12.44 -11.07
N ALA A 330 14.82 -12.71 -9.77
CA ALA A 330 15.35 -13.89 -9.10
C ALA A 330 14.20 -14.72 -8.52
N LYS A 331 13.99 -15.94 -9.01
CA LYS A 331 12.87 -16.79 -8.60
C LYS A 331 13.32 -18.15 -8.06
N SER A 332 12.76 -18.59 -6.93
CA SER A 332 12.87 -19.99 -6.47
C SER A 332 11.55 -20.50 -5.94
N GLY A 333 11.02 -21.56 -6.57
CA GLY A 333 9.66 -22.03 -6.32
C GLY A 333 8.64 -20.93 -6.59
N ASN A 334 7.88 -20.56 -5.56
CA ASN A 334 6.87 -19.50 -5.61
C ASN A 334 7.43 -18.12 -5.18
N VAL A 335 8.59 -18.06 -4.53
CA VAL A 335 9.20 -16.80 -4.08
C VAL A 335 9.92 -16.14 -5.27
N THR A 336 9.64 -14.87 -5.49
CA THR A 336 10.22 -14.06 -6.57
C THR A 336 10.65 -12.71 -5.99
N ALA A 337 11.84 -12.25 -6.36
CA ALA A 337 12.31 -10.89 -6.14
C ALA A 337 12.61 -10.23 -7.49
N SER A 338 12.51 -8.91 -7.54
CA SER A 338 12.75 -8.09 -8.72
C SER A 338 13.57 -6.86 -8.38
N VAL A 339 14.41 -6.43 -9.32
CA VAL A 339 15.24 -5.22 -9.25
C VAL A 339 15.14 -4.49 -10.58
N ASP A 340 14.84 -3.19 -10.56
CA ASP A 340 14.86 -2.36 -11.76
C ASP A 340 16.23 -1.73 -11.99
N VAL A 341 16.63 -1.70 -13.26
CA VAL A 341 17.94 -1.26 -13.74
C VAL A 341 17.74 -0.30 -14.92
N THR A 342 18.28 0.90 -14.82
CA THR A 342 18.26 1.86 -15.94
C THR A 342 19.47 1.63 -16.83
N VAL A 343 19.22 1.18 -18.06
CA VAL A 343 20.26 1.01 -19.08
C VAL A 343 20.43 2.33 -19.81
N MET A 344 21.54 3.03 -19.54
CA MET A 344 21.89 4.29 -20.18
C MET A 344 22.47 4.07 -21.58
N ALA A 345 22.18 4.97 -22.51
CA ALA A 345 22.75 4.91 -23.86
C ALA A 345 24.29 4.95 -23.85
N LYS A 346 24.94 4.29 -24.81
CA LYS A 346 26.41 4.31 -24.91
C LYS A 346 26.88 5.51 -25.70
N LEU A 347 27.71 6.37 -25.08
CA LEU A 347 28.47 7.41 -25.76
C LEU A 347 29.57 6.78 -26.63
N ASN A 348 29.48 6.92 -27.95
CA ASN A 348 30.50 6.45 -28.91
C ASN A 348 31.40 7.61 -29.38
N ILE A 349 32.11 8.22 -28.43
CA ILE A 349 33.07 9.30 -28.65
C ILE A 349 34.45 8.69 -28.92
N ARG A 350 35.23 9.26 -29.87
CA ARG A 350 36.54 8.79 -30.30
C ARG A 350 37.70 9.57 -29.69
N ASP A 351 37.53 10.88 -29.49
CA ASP A 351 38.50 11.65 -28.72
C ASP A 351 38.51 11.19 -27.25
N ALA A 352 39.69 10.84 -26.74
CA ALA A 352 39.82 10.24 -25.42
C ALA A 352 39.52 11.21 -24.26
N ALA A 353 39.78 12.50 -24.46
CA ALA A 353 39.56 13.53 -23.44
C ALA A 353 38.07 13.91 -23.36
N LEU A 354 37.41 14.07 -24.52
CA LEU A 354 35.95 14.24 -24.61
C LEU A 354 35.21 12.99 -24.13
N ALA A 355 35.65 11.79 -24.50
CA ALA A 355 35.01 10.54 -24.08
C ALA A 355 35.03 10.39 -22.56
N SER A 356 36.18 10.67 -21.93
CA SER A 356 36.35 10.61 -20.48
C SER A 356 35.47 11.63 -19.76
N LEU A 357 35.46 12.89 -20.22
CA LEU A 357 34.64 13.95 -19.63
C LEU A 357 33.14 13.67 -19.81
N ALA A 358 32.68 13.42 -21.03
CA ALA A 358 31.27 13.20 -21.31
C ALA A 358 30.72 11.95 -20.59
N THR A 359 31.52 10.89 -20.44
CA THR A 359 31.13 9.71 -19.64
C THR A 359 30.99 10.04 -18.15
N SER A 360 31.81 10.94 -17.61
CA SER A 360 31.72 11.38 -16.22
C SER A 360 30.53 12.29 -15.95
N LEU A 361 30.17 13.14 -16.92
CA LEU A 361 29.05 14.07 -16.78
C LEU A 361 27.71 13.35 -16.96
N TYR A 362 27.62 12.44 -17.94
CA TYR A 362 26.45 11.60 -18.24
C TYR A 362 26.22 10.45 -17.23
N ALA A 363 26.80 10.52 -16.02
CA ALA A 363 26.68 9.47 -15.00
C ALA A 363 25.26 9.39 -14.39
N ASP A 364 24.50 10.49 -14.47
CA ASP A 364 23.09 10.62 -14.11
C ASP A 364 22.12 10.15 -15.23
N GLY A 365 22.64 9.86 -16.43
CA GLY A 365 21.85 9.55 -17.61
C GLY A 365 21.33 10.77 -18.40
N SER A 366 21.83 11.98 -18.12
CA SER A 366 21.47 13.21 -18.82
C SER A 366 22.70 14.03 -19.25
N LEU A 367 22.53 14.91 -20.24
CA LEU A 367 23.53 15.92 -20.59
C LEU A 367 22.88 17.30 -20.47
N SER A 368 23.06 17.92 -19.31
CA SER A 368 22.51 19.23 -19.00
C SER A 368 23.17 20.35 -19.84
N ARG A 369 22.59 21.55 -19.75
CA ARG A 369 23.19 22.77 -20.33
C ARG A 369 24.64 22.98 -19.89
N SER A 370 24.93 22.74 -18.60
CA SER A 370 26.27 22.88 -18.03
C SER A 370 27.24 21.84 -18.61
N ASP A 371 26.80 20.60 -18.72
CA ASP A 371 27.64 19.49 -19.22
C ASP A 371 28.00 19.69 -20.68
N VAL A 372 27.03 20.11 -21.50
CA VAL A 372 27.26 20.44 -22.91
C VAL A 372 28.21 21.62 -23.05
N MET A 373 28.10 22.67 -22.24
CA MET A 373 29.08 23.77 -22.24
C MET A 373 30.50 23.31 -21.86
N GLN A 374 30.62 22.40 -20.87
CA GLN A 374 31.91 21.83 -20.47
C GLN A 374 32.51 20.94 -21.57
N ILE A 375 31.71 20.08 -22.20
CA ILE A 375 32.12 19.22 -23.33
C ILE A 375 32.55 20.08 -24.52
N LEU A 376 31.77 21.10 -24.89
CA LEU A 376 32.13 22.02 -25.98
C LEU A 376 33.45 22.74 -25.66
N ARG A 377 33.63 23.31 -24.47
CA ARG A 377 34.88 23.99 -24.07
C ARG A 377 36.06 23.04 -23.81
N LYS A 378 35.82 21.73 -23.71
CA LYS A 378 36.88 20.72 -23.61
C LYS A 378 37.55 20.47 -24.96
N ALA A 379 36.80 20.60 -26.06
CA ALA A 379 37.34 20.49 -27.40
C ALA A 379 38.30 21.66 -27.72
N GLY A 380 39.44 21.36 -28.35
CA GLY A 380 40.47 22.33 -28.67
C GLY A 380 41.26 22.86 -27.47
N GLN A 381 41.28 22.16 -26.32
CA GLN A 381 42.18 22.51 -25.20
C GLN A 381 43.68 22.38 -25.55
N ASP A 382 44.01 21.69 -26.63
CA ASP A 382 45.35 21.67 -27.25
C ASP A 382 45.65 22.91 -28.14
N GLY A 383 44.67 23.80 -28.30
CA GLY A 383 44.74 25.05 -29.04
C GLY A 383 43.80 25.13 -30.25
N THR A 384 43.42 23.99 -30.84
CA THR A 384 42.60 23.95 -32.07
C THR A 384 41.63 22.78 -32.09
N VAL A 385 40.39 23.00 -32.51
CA VAL A 385 39.39 21.94 -32.65
C VAL A 385 39.77 20.99 -33.79
N SER A 386 40.14 19.76 -33.45
CA SER A 386 40.45 18.70 -34.40
C SER A 386 39.20 18.21 -35.16
N SER A 387 39.42 17.47 -36.25
CA SER A 387 38.33 16.80 -37.00
C SER A 387 37.62 15.73 -36.17
N THR A 388 38.33 15.05 -35.26
CA THR A 388 37.78 14.05 -34.34
C THR A 388 36.83 14.71 -33.35
N GLU A 389 37.30 15.73 -32.62
CA GLU A 389 36.49 16.45 -31.63
C GLU A 389 35.25 17.08 -32.27
N LEU A 390 35.39 17.74 -33.43
CA LEU A 390 34.25 18.31 -34.15
C LEU A 390 33.23 17.22 -34.55
N SER A 391 33.70 16.07 -35.02
CA SER A 391 32.80 14.97 -35.39
C SER A 391 32.11 14.35 -34.18
N ASP A 392 32.76 14.33 -33.02
CA ASP A 392 32.22 13.76 -31.80
C ASP A 392 31.26 14.72 -31.08
N MET A 393 31.56 16.02 -31.05
CA MET A 393 30.59 17.04 -30.61
C MET A 393 29.32 17.01 -31.46
N ARG A 394 29.46 16.87 -32.79
CA ARG A 394 28.31 16.67 -33.71
C ARG A 394 27.55 15.38 -33.42
N TYR A 395 28.24 14.28 -33.08
CA TYR A 395 27.60 13.03 -32.67
C TYR A 395 26.77 13.22 -31.39
N ILE A 396 27.32 13.89 -30.37
CA ILE A 396 26.64 14.19 -29.10
C ILE A 396 25.36 15.03 -29.36
N VAL A 397 25.46 16.12 -30.12
CA VAL A 397 24.31 16.99 -30.43
C VAL A 397 23.25 16.26 -31.26
N THR A 398 23.66 15.51 -32.29
CA THR A 398 22.72 14.75 -33.15
C THR A 398 21.90 13.76 -32.33
N ASN A 399 22.55 13.07 -31.38
CA ASN A 399 21.94 12.08 -30.51
C ASN A 399 21.46 12.66 -29.16
N GLY A 400 21.42 13.99 -28.99
CA GLY A 400 21.21 14.63 -27.69
C GLY A 400 19.96 14.14 -26.96
N THR A 401 18.85 13.94 -27.67
CA THR A 401 17.58 13.40 -27.12
C THR A 401 17.76 12.00 -26.50
N THR A 402 18.64 11.16 -27.08
CA THR A 402 19.00 9.84 -26.56
C THR A 402 19.89 9.92 -25.30
N PHE A 403 20.51 11.08 -25.06
CA PHE A 403 21.36 11.39 -23.91
C PHE A 403 20.67 12.36 -22.93
N GLY A 404 19.33 12.40 -22.91
CA GLY A 404 18.56 13.25 -21.99
C GLY A 404 18.73 14.77 -22.17
N MET A 405 19.34 15.22 -23.28
CA MET A 405 19.59 16.63 -23.55
C MET A 405 18.29 17.34 -23.95
N ALA A 406 17.95 18.41 -23.23
CA ALA A 406 16.80 19.25 -23.54
C ALA A 406 16.92 19.90 -24.94
N ASP A 407 15.80 20.07 -25.64
CA ASP A 407 15.78 20.52 -27.04
C ASP A 407 16.42 21.90 -27.25
N TYR A 408 16.29 22.82 -26.28
CA TYR A 408 16.95 24.12 -26.36
C TYR A 408 18.48 23.99 -26.27
N VAL A 409 19.02 23.13 -25.40
CA VAL A 409 20.46 22.86 -25.28
C VAL A 409 20.98 22.24 -26.58
N LYS A 410 20.22 21.30 -27.15
CA LYS A 410 20.51 20.65 -28.43
C LYS A 410 20.54 21.65 -29.59
N ALA A 411 19.60 22.59 -29.64
CA ALA A 411 19.55 23.64 -30.67
C ALA A 411 20.72 24.63 -30.54
N LEU A 412 20.99 25.13 -29.33
CA LEU A 412 22.11 26.05 -29.06
C LEU A 412 23.46 25.40 -29.37
N ALA A 413 23.68 24.16 -28.93
CA ALA A 413 24.88 23.39 -29.28
C ALA A 413 24.96 23.12 -30.80
N GLY A 414 23.83 22.87 -31.46
CA GLY A 414 23.73 22.77 -32.92
C GLY A 414 24.27 24.01 -33.63
N ASN A 415 23.86 25.20 -33.20
CA ASN A 415 24.34 26.47 -33.76
C ASN A 415 25.87 26.69 -33.54
N VAL A 416 26.47 26.08 -32.52
CA VAL A 416 27.94 26.03 -32.31
C VAL A 416 28.62 25.06 -33.28
N VAL A 417 28.16 23.80 -33.33
CA VAL A 417 28.93 22.69 -33.97
C VAL A 417 28.57 22.43 -35.43
N ASN A 418 27.32 22.69 -35.83
CA ASN A 418 26.86 22.60 -37.22
C ASN A 418 26.92 23.97 -37.92
N GLY A 419 26.94 25.05 -37.14
CA GLY A 419 27.01 26.43 -37.60
C GLY A 419 25.64 27.10 -37.74
N SER A 420 25.67 28.41 -37.97
CA SER A 420 24.50 29.28 -38.10
C SER A 420 24.89 30.53 -38.89
N PRO A 421 23.99 31.14 -39.69
CA PRO A 421 24.25 32.43 -40.35
C PRO A 421 24.71 33.52 -39.37
N ALA A 422 24.18 33.48 -38.14
CA ALA A 422 24.49 34.41 -37.06
C ALA A 422 25.95 34.32 -36.57
N ASN A 423 26.73 33.30 -36.95
CA ASN A 423 28.15 33.17 -36.59
C ASN A 423 29.09 33.95 -37.51
N SER A 424 28.59 34.47 -38.64
CA SER A 424 29.37 35.27 -39.60
C SER A 424 30.07 36.45 -38.91
N LEU A 425 29.34 37.15 -38.04
CA LEU A 425 29.83 38.21 -37.16
C LEU A 425 29.60 37.81 -35.70
N ILE A 426 30.60 38.06 -34.85
CA ILE A 426 30.49 37.91 -33.39
C ILE A 426 31.15 39.14 -32.76
N THR A 427 30.39 39.91 -31.99
CA THR A 427 30.77 41.21 -31.42
C THR A 427 31.32 42.18 -32.48
N GLY A 428 30.68 42.18 -33.66
CA GLY A 428 31.09 42.98 -34.83
C GLY A 428 32.33 42.46 -35.59
N ALA A 429 33.05 41.47 -35.06
CA ALA A 429 34.21 40.88 -35.73
C ALA A 429 33.81 39.69 -36.61
N ILE A 430 34.39 39.58 -37.80
CA ILE A 430 34.24 38.41 -38.67
C ILE A 430 34.90 37.20 -37.98
N LYS A 431 34.11 36.18 -37.66
CA LYS A 431 34.60 34.96 -36.95
C LYS A 431 34.22 33.67 -37.68
N GLY A 432 32.98 33.56 -38.13
CA GLY A 432 32.52 32.42 -38.95
C GLY A 432 32.13 31.18 -38.15
N ASN A 433 31.78 30.12 -38.88
CA ASN A 433 31.36 28.84 -38.33
C ASN A 433 32.53 27.97 -37.86
N LEU A 434 32.26 27.08 -36.90
CA LEU A 434 33.22 26.10 -36.43
C LEU A 434 33.57 25.06 -37.50
N ALA A 435 34.86 24.89 -37.76
CA ALA A 435 35.44 23.89 -38.66
C ALA A 435 36.67 23.20 -38.01
N ALA A 436 37.09 22.06 -38.55
CA ALA A 436 38.35 21.44 -38.11
C ALA A 436 39.53 22.39 -38.36
N GLY A 437 40.42 22.54 -37.38
CA GLY A 437 41.48 23.55 -37.36
C GLY A 437 41.07 24.92 -36.80
N SER A 438 39.81 25.10 -36.38
CA SER A 438 39.37 26.33 -35.70
C SER A 438 40.09 26.53 -34.37
N THR A 439 40.42 27.77 -34.01
CA THR A 439 41.05 28.05 -32.71
C THR A 439 40.10 27.82 -31.54
N SER A 440 40.65 27.48 -30.38
CA SER A 440 39.91 27.42 -29.11
C SER A 440 39.20 28.74 -28.76
N ALA A 441 39.78 29.88 -29.16
CA ALA A 441 39.19 31.20 -29.03
C ALA A 441 37.92 31.40 -29.88
N LEU A 442 37.86 30.82 -31.10
CA LEU A 442 36.64 30.82 -31.90
C LEU A 442 35.55 29.97 -31.24
N LEU A 443 35.90 28.75 -30.79
CA LEU A 443 34.96 27.87 -30.11
C LEU A 443 34.40 28.51 -28.83
N THR A 444 35.27 29.10 -28.00
CA THR A 444 34.87 29.82 -26.79
C THR A 444 33.89 30.94 -27.11
N ALA A 445 34.21 31.77 -28.12
CA ALA A 445 33.31 32.85 -28.54
C ALA A 445 31.96 32.36 -29.09
N LEU A 446 31.91 31.19 -29.74
CA LEU A 446 30.67 30.56 -30.18
C LEU A 446 29.86 30.03 -28.99
N VAL A 447 30.49 29.33 -28.05
CA VAL A 447 29.81 28.87 -26.82
C VAL A 447 29.25 30.07 -26.04
N ASP A 448 30.04 31.13 -25.86
CA ASP A 448 29.61 32.32 -25.13
C ASP A 448 28.51 33.10 -25.87
N LYS A 449 28.49 33.09 -27.20
CA LYS A 449 27.40 33.67 -28.00
C LYS A 449 26.09 32.91 -27.76
N TRP A 450 26.11 31.59 -27.95
CA TRP A 450 24.89 30.77 -27.95
C TRP A 450 24.37 30.43 -26.55
N PHE A 451 25.26 30.14 -25.60
CA PHE A 451 24.88 29.80 -24.24
C PHE A 451 24.88 30.99 -23.28
N LEU A 452 25.69 32.04 -23.50
CA LEU A 452 25.78 33.17 -22.56
C LEU A 452 25.27 34.51 -23.12
N GLY A 453 24.73 34.53 -24.34
CA GLY A 453 24.18 35.74 -24.96
C GLY A 453 25.20 36.90 -25.08
N SER A 454 26.48 36.58 -25.20
CA SER A 454 27.56 37.58 -25.18
C SER A 454 27.66 38.43 -26.44
N ASP A 455 27.06 37.99 -27.56
CA ASP A 455 27.05 38.72 -28.82
C ASP A 455 25.87 39.71 -28.87
N LEU A 456 26.06 40.83 -28.19
CA LEU A 456 25.04 41.86 -28.01
C LEU A 456 24.68 42.56 -29.34
N PRO A 457 23.39 42.83 -29.63
CA PRO A 457 22.97 43.58 -30.80
C PRO A 457 23.60 44.97 -30.90
N THR A 458 23.83 45.46 -32.13
CA THR A 458 24.23 46.86 -32.34
C THR A 458 23.09 47.81 -31.95
N LEU A 459 23.41 48.88 -31.22
CA LEU A 459 22.46 49.91 -30.78
C LEU A 459 22.19 50.93 -31.89
N THR A 460 21.02 51.56 -31.87
CA THR A 460 20.61 52.56 -32.88
C THR A 460 21.34 53.90 -32.76
N SER A 461 22.01 54.17 -31.63
CA SER A 461 22.69 55.44 -31.37
C SER A 461 23.90 55.27 -30.44
N ASN A 462 24.98 56.00 -30.75
CA ASN A 462 26.17 56.13 -29.90
C ASN A 462 25.91 56.85 -28.55
N SER A 463 24.72 57.42 -28.36
CA SER A 463 24.28 57.98 -27.06
C SER A 463 23.83 56.92 -26.05
N LEU A 464 23.63 55.68 -26.52
CA LEU A 464 23.22 54.54 -25.71
C LEU A 464 24.43 53.68 -25.34
N SER A 465 24.36 53.01 -24.20
CA SER A 465 25.31 51.95 -23.84
C SER A 465 24.61 50.79 -23.15
N TYR A 466 25.24 49.61 -23.21
CA TYR A 466 24.79 48.45 -22.48
C TYR A 466 25.09 48.57 -20.99
N ARG A 467 24.09 48.30 -20.15
CA ARG A 467 24.22 48.22 -18.69
C ARG A 467 23.56 46.96 -18.16
N ALA A 468 24.15 46.37 -17.12
CA ALA A 468 23.56 45.21 -16.45
C ALA A 468 22.29 45.64 -15.68
N ALA A 469 21.14 45.08 -16.04
CA ALA A 469 19.89 45.30 -15.32
C ALA A 469 19.81 44.46 -14.03
N THR A 470 19.12 44.95 -13.01
CA THR A 470 18.99 44.27 -11.70
C THR A 470 17.57 43.76 -11.37
N GLY A 471 16.56 44.07 -12.19
CA GLY A 471 15.17 43.61 -11.97
C GLY A 471 14.93 42.11 -12.27
N SER A 472 13.87 41.53 -11.73
CA SER A 472 13.49 40.13 -12.00
C SER A 472 12.98 39.94 -13.44
N LEU A 473 12.99 38.70 -13.95
CA LEU A 473 12.40 38.39 -15.26
C LEU A 473 10.92 38.79 -15.25
N PHE A 474 10.20 38.31 -14.24
CA PHE A 474 8.81 38.64 -13.94
C PHE A 474 8.72 39.22 -12.52
N VAL A 475 8.16 40.43 -12.38
CA VAL A 475 7.82 41.03 -11.06
C VAL A 475 6.36 40.73 -10.68
N SER A 476 5.51 40.52 -11.69
CA SER A 476 4.15 40.00 -11.62
C SER A 476 3.91 39.09 -12.82
N ALA A 477 2.71 38.51 -12.96
CA ALA A 477 2.29 37.98 -14.24
C ALA A 477 2.44 39.06 -15.35
N PRO A 478 2.96 38.72 -16.54
CA PRO A 478 3.13 39.69 -17.62
C PRO A 478 1.77 40.20 -18.09
N THR A 479 1.65 41.49 -18.40
CA THR A 479 0.42 42.13 -18.91
C THR A 479 0.75 43.32 -19.82
N ARG A 480 -0.23 43.88 -20.53
CA ARG A 480 -0.05 45.15 -21.28
C ARG A 480 0.41 46.33 -20.42
N ALA A 481 0.26 46.26 -19.10
CA ALA A 481 0.71 47.33 -18.20
C ALA A 481 2.25 47.47 -18.15
N ASP A 482 2.97 46.42 -18.57
CA ASP A 482 4.42 46.46 -18.76
C ASP A 482 4.85 47.17 -20.05
N GLU A 483 3.96 47.30 -21.05
CA GLU A 483 4.25 47.95 -22.34
C GLU A 483 4.68 49.41 -22.13
N ARG A 484 5.98 49.66 -22.33
CA ARG A 484 6.59 50.98 -22.51
C ARG A 484 7.65 50.90 -23.59
N GLN A 485 7.20 50.83 -24.84
CA GLN A 485 8.05 50.93 -26.02
C GLN A 485 8.90 52.20 -25.96
N GLY A 486 10.17 52.08 -26.35
CA GLY A 486 11.13 53.19 -26.31
C GLY A 486 11.47 53.77 -27.68
N ALA A 487 12.72 54.19 -27.84
CA ALA A 487 13.23 54.82 -29.06
C ALA A 487 13.54 53.80 -30.18
N LEU A 488 12.55 52.98 -30.53
CA LEU A 488 12.64 51.94 -31.55
C LEU A 488 11.31 51.80 -32.31
N GLY A 489 11.37 51.58 -33.63
CA GLY A 489 10.22 51.38 -34.52
C GLY A 489 9.52 50.01 -34.42
N ASP A 490 9.45 49.41 -33.24
CA ASP A 490 9.04 48.01 -33.00
C ASP A 490 7.62 47.84 -32.43
N CYS A 491 6.73 48.81 -32.63
CA CYS A 491 5.37 48.84 -32.07
C CYS A 491 4.55 47.55 -32.29
N TYR A 492 4.72 46.91 -33.44
CA TYR A 492 4.06 45.66 -33.81
C TYR A 492 4.50 44.47 -32.93
N PHE A 493 5.70 44.53 -32.33
CA PHE A 493 6.24 43.52 -31.43
C PHE A 493 5.73 43.75 -30.01
N VAL A 494 5.86 44.97 -29.50
CA VAL A 494 5.42 45.33 -28.14
C VAL A 494 3.91 45.12 -27.96
N SER A 495 3.09 45.62 -28.90
CA SER A 495 1.63 45.45 -28.84
C SER A 495 1.18 43.99 -29.00
N ALA A 496 1.84 43.22 -29.86
CA ALA A 496 1.55 41.79 -30.00
C ALA A 496 1.90 41.02 -28.72
N LEU A 497 3.03 41.32 -28.07
CA LEU A 497 3.41 40.64 -26.83
C LEU A 497 2.52 40.99 -25.64
N GLY A 498 2.17 42.27 -25.44
CA GLY A 498 1.30 42.64 -24.32
C GLY A 498 -0.16 42.24 -24.51
N SER A 499 -0.68 42.21 -25.76
CA SER A 499 -2.00 41.63 -26.04
C SER A 499 -2.04 40.11 -25.86
N LEU A 500 -0.95 39.39 -26.17
CA LEU A 500 -0.80 37.97 -25.79
C LEU A 500 -0.77 37.81 -24.27
N ALA A 501 0.00 38.65 -23.57
CA ALA A 501 0.12 38.61 -22.11
C ALA A 501 -1.22 38.80 -21.39
N ASP A 502 -2.06 39.71 -21.87
CA ASP A 502 -3.41 39.92 -21.34
C ASP A 502 -4.37 38.77 -21.66
N SER A 503 -4.23 38.16 -22.85
CA SER A 503 -5.11 37.08 -23.30
C SER A 503 -4.80 35.77 -22.56
N ASN A 504 -3.51 35.46 -22.41
CA ASN A 504 -3.01 34.39 -21.58
C ASN A 504 -1.54 34.66 -21.20
N PRO A 505 -1.24 35.03 -19.93
CA PRO A 505 0.12 35.33 -19.50
C PRO A 505 1.07 34.12 -19.65
N ASP A 506 0.53 32.90 -19.63
CA ASP A 506 1.32 31.67 -19.83
C ASP A 506 1.85 31.51 -21.25
N ILE A 507 1.41 32.30 -22.24
CA ILE A 507 2.08 32.35 -23.55
C ILE A 507 3.44 33.03 -23.43
N VAL A 508 3.51 34.10 -22.62
CA VAL A 508 4.73 34.87 -22.41
C VAL A 508 5.63 34.22 -21.36
N THR A 509 5.12 33.67 -20.27
CA THR A 509 6.00 32.98 -19.28
C THR A 509 6.66 31.74 -19.90
N ASN A 510 5.91 30.94 -20.67
CA ASN A 510 6.40 29.71 -21.30
C ASN A 510 7.36 29.92 -22.48
N MET A 511 7.58 31.15 -22.95
CA MET A 511 8.61 31.44 -23.96
C MET A 511 10.01 31.66 -23.37
N PHE A 512 10.16 31.64 -22.03
CA PHE A 512 11.43 31.85 -21.34
C PHE A 512 11.89 30.62 -20.52
N ILE A 513 13.22 30.51 -20.38
CA ILE A 513 13.92 29.83 -19.28
C ILE A 513 14.83 30.87 -18.63
N ASP A 514 14.82 30.97 -17.31
CA ASP A 514 15.97 31.51 -16.56
C ASP A 514 16.99 30.38 -16.39
N ASN A 515 18.21 30.59 -16.87
CA ASN A 515 19.27 29.58 -16.80
C ASN A 515 20.01 29.57 -15.44
N GLY A 516 19.65 30.45 -14.49
CA GLY A 516 20.25 30.55 -13.16
C GLY A 516 21.64 31.20 -13.11
N ASP A 517 22.22 31.55 -14.26
CA ASP A 517 23.55 32.16 -14.41
C ASP A 517 23.48 33.64 -14.86
N GLY A 518 22.31 34.27 -14.71
CA GLY A 518 22.05 35.62 -15.22
C GLY A 518 21.82 35.67 -16.72
N THR A 519 21.51 34.53 -17.36
CA THR A 519 21.12 34.47 -18.76
C THR A 519 19.76 33.80 -18.92
N PHE A 520 19.04 34.19 -19.98
CA PHE A 520 17.69 33.75 -20.25
C PHE A 520 17.62 33.16 -21.65
N THR A 521 17.13 31.93 -21.78
CA THR A 521 16.86 31.32 -23.08
C THR A 521 15.43 31.65 -23.50
N VAL A 522 15.27 32.28 -24.67
CA VAL A 522 13.99 32.68 -25.23
C VAL A 522 13.67 31.81 -26.43
N ARG A 523 12.44 31.29 -26.51
CA ARG A 523 11.94 30.53 -27.67
C ARG A 523 11.16 31.44 -28.62
N PHE A 524 11.47 31.31 -29.90
CA PHE A 524 10.61 31.73 -31.00
C PHE A 524 10.28 30.54 -31.89
N TYR A 525 9.35 30.71 -32.83
CA TYR A 525 8.95 29.70 -33.81
C TYR A 525 9.30 30.15 -35.23
N THR A 526 9.97 29.28 -35.97
CA THR A 526 10.38 29.47 -37.37
C THR A 526 9.60 28.56 -38.32
N GLY A 527 9.41 28.99 -39.55
CA GLY A 527 8.87 28.18 -40.64
C GLY A 527 8.85 28.97 -41.94
N SER A 528 8.48 28.32 -43.05
CA SER A 528 8.21 29.03 -44.30
C SER A 528 6.97 29.90 -44.12
N TYR A 529 7.08 31.22 -44.28
CA TYR A 529 5.94 32.12 -44.17
C TYR A 529 5.15 32.21 -45.48
N SER A 530 3.83 32.20 -45.36
CA SER A 530 2.93 32.74 -46.38
C SER A 530 3.00 34.27 -46.39
N GLY A 531 2.75 34.90 -47.54
CA GLY A 531 2.73 36.37 -47.68
C GLY A 531 1.62 37.09 -46.88
N SER A 532 0.83 36.32 -46.12
CA SER A 532 -0.23 36.78 -45.21
C SER A 532 0.16 36.70 -43.73
N GLY A 533 1.42 36.37 -43.38
CA GLY A 533 1.92 36.51 -42.01
C GLY A 533 1.76 35.28 -41.10
N GLY A 534 1.79 34.07 -41.67
CA GLY A 534 1.79 32.81 -40.90
C GLY A 534 2.48 31.68 -41.65
N PHE A 535 2.88 30.62 -40.95
CA PHE A 535 3.54 29.43 -41.49
C PHE A 535 2.70 28.73 -42.55
N THR A 536 3.32 28.31 -43.66
CA THR A 536 2.66 27.54 -44.74
C THR A 536 2.19 26.16 -44.28
N THR A 537 2.78 25.64 -43.21
CA THR A 537 2.45 24.38 -42.53
C THR A 537 1.32 24.52 -41.49
N GLY A 538 0.85 25.73 -41.21
CA GLY A 538 -0.09 26.03 -40.11
C GLY A 538 0.58 26.18 -38.74
N GLU A 539 1.62 25.39 -38.49
CA GLU A 539 2.42 25.41 -37.25
C GLU A 539 3.92 25.63 -37.52
N GLY A 540 4.61 26.24 -36.56
CA GLY A 540 6.03 26.56 -36.61
C GLY A 540 6.92 25.56 -35.84
N THR A 541 8.21 25.56 -36.15
CA THR A 541 9.25 24.80 -35.43
C THR A 541 9.92 25.68 -34.38
N ALA A 542 10.07 25.20 -33.15
CA ALA A 542 10.73 25.96 -32.08
C ALA A 542 12.23 26.19 -32.37
N ASP A 543 12.71 27.38 -32.06
CA ASP A 543 14.10 27.81 -32.11
C ASP A 543 14.45 28.70 -30.92
N TYR A 544 15.72 28.78 -30.54
CA TYR A 544 16.14 29.29 -29.24
C TYR A 544 17.31 30.25 -29.32
N ILE A 545 17.23 31.33 -28.53
CA ILE A 545 18.28 32.35 -28.38
C ILE A 545 18.52 32.62 -26.90
N THR A 546 19.79 32.68 -26.48
CA THR A 546 20.13 33.11 -25.13
C THR A 546 20.49 34.59 -25.08
N VAL A 547 19.95 35.32 -24.12
CA VAL A 547 20.28 36.72 -23.81
C VAL A 547 20.80 36.84 -22.38
N ASN A 548 21.71 37.78 -22.12
CA ASN A 548 22.12 38.16 -20.77
C ASN A 548 21.51 39.50 -20.33
N ARG A 549 21.74 39.87 -19.07
CA ARG A 549 21.20 41.08 -18.41
C ARG A 549 21.72 42.42 -18.95
N MET A 550 22.65 42.42 -19.91
CA MET A 550 23.14 43.66 -20.53
C MET A 550 22.05 44.23 -21.44
N LEU A 551 21.38 45.28 -21.00
CA LEU A 551 20.27 45.93 -21.72
C LEU A 551 20.61 47.38 -22.12
N PRO A 552 20.01 47.91 -23.21
CA PRO A 552 20.30 49.26 -23.70
C PRO A 552 19.79 50.35 -22.78
N ALA A 553 20.68 51.28 -22.42
CA ALA A 553 20.41 52.33 -21.46
C ALA A 553 20.96 53.69 -21.91
N TYR A 554 20.29 54.75 -21.49
CA TYR A 554 20.81 56.12 -21.56
C TYR A 554 21.89 56.36 -20.49
N SER A 555 22.66 57.45 -20.64
CA SER A 555 23.72 57.84 -19.71
C SER A 555 23.23 58.07 -18.27
N ASN A 556 21.97 58.49 -18.10
CA ASN A 556 21.28 58.66 -16.81
C ASN A 556 20.93 57.35 -16.09
N GLY A 557 21.08 56.18 -16.73
CA GLY A 557 20.74 54.87 -16.16
C GLY A 557 19.29 54.41 -16.33
N THR A 558 18.48 55.04 -17.20
CA THR A 558 17.16 54.53 -17.59
C THR A 558 17.21 53.73 -18.89
N PHE A 559 16.30 52.76 -19.05
CA PHE A 559 16.15 51.98 -20.29
C PHE A 559 15.82 52.89 -21.50
N ALA A 560 16.33 52.50 -22.67
CA ALA A 560 16.21 53.27 -23.91
C ALA A 560 15.16 52.76 -24.91
N TYR A 561 14.90 51.45 -24.91
CA TYR A 561 13.86 50.81 -25.71
C TYR A 561 12.71 50.37 -24.78
N SER A 562 12.24 49.12 -24.84
CA SER A 562 11.28 48.58 -23.87
C SER A 562 11.67 48.85 -22.42
N ASN A 563 10.67 49.07 -21.56
CA ASN A 563 10.78 49.67 -20.22
C ASN A 563 11.22 51.16 -20.22
N LEU A 564 10.95 51.92 -21.30
CA LEU A 564 11.36 53.33 -21.45
C LEU A 564 11.18 54.15 -20.16
N GLY A 565 12.28 54.79 -19.73
CA GLY A 565 12.29 55.69 -18.57
C GLY A 565 12.31 55.00 -17.20
N LYS A 566 12.09 53.68 -17.09
CA LYS A 566 12.34 52.93 -15.85
C LYS A 566 13.85 52.84 -15.57
N SER A 567 14.24 52.76 -14.30
CA SER A 567 15.65 52.58 -13.91
C SER A 567 16.14 51.16 -14.22
N VAL A 568 17.33 51.05 -14.81
CA VAL A 568 18.02 49.78 -15.08
C VAL A 568 18.45 49.07 -13.78
N THR A 569 18.68 49.84 -12.71
CA THR A 569 19.14 49.34 -11.40
C THR A 569 18.01 49.12 -10.38
N SER A 570 16.75 49.24 -10.81
CA SER A 570 15.58 48.95 -9.96
C SER A 570 15.24 47.46 -9.98
N SER A 571 15.24 46.81 -8.81
CA SER A 571 14.75 45.44 -8.60
C SER A 571 13.29 45.26 -9.03
N ASN A 572 12.49 46.32 -8.89
CA ASN A 572 11.05 46.30 -9.17
C ASN A 572 10.72 46.46 -10.66
N THR A 573 11.72 46.45 -11.55
CA THR A 573 11.50 46.54 -13.00
C THR A 573 11.41 45.13 -13.59
N SER A 574 10.21 44.71 -14.02
CA SER A 574 10.04 43.46 -14.77
C SER A 574 10.82 43.50 -16.09
N LEU A 575 11.66 42.51 -16.37
CA LEU A 575 12.57 42.52 -17.52
C LEU A 575 12.07 41.77 -18.75
N TRP A 576 11.04 40.94 -18.65
CA TRP A 576 10.57 40.04 -19.73
C TRP A 576 10.47 40.72 -21.10
N LEU A 577 9.84 41.90 -21.18
CA LEU A 577 9.62 42.58 -22.47
C LEU A 577 10.94 43.07 -23.10
N ALA A 578 11.84 43.65 -22.30
CA ALA A 578 13.15 44.11 -22.78
C ALA A 578 14.10 42.94 -23.11
N LEU A 579 13.93 41.80 -22.45
CA LEU A 579 14.67 40.57 -22.77
C LEU A 579 14.12 39.88 -24.02
N ALA A 580 12.79 39.88 -24.24
CA ALA A 580 12.16 39.43 -25.47
C ALA A 580 12.61 40.28 -26.68
N GLU A 581 12.57 41.61 -26.54
CA GLU A 581 13.01 42.58 -27.54
C GLU A 581 14.48 42.34 -27.94
N LYS A 582 15.39 42.26 -26.95
CA LYS A 582 16.79 41.91 -27.20
C LYS A 582 16.96 40.53 -27.85
N ALA A 583 16.20 39.52 -27.41
CA ALA A 583 16.30 38.18 -27.95
C ALA A 583 15.84 38.14 -29.42
N TYR A 584 14.83 38.92 -29.78
CA TYR A 584 14.32 39.04 -31.13
C TYR A 584 15.34 39.74 -32.06
N ALA A 585 16.01 40.81 -31.59
CA ALA A 585 17.15 41.42 -32.30
C ALA A 585 18.29 40.42 -32.57
N GLN A 586 18.64 39.60 -31.58
CA GLN A 586 19.64 38.54 -31.73
C GLN A 586 19.15 37.38 -32.62
N TRP A 587 17.85 37.10 -32.63
CA TRP A 587 17.25 36.03 -33.43
C TRP A 587 17.21 36.36 -34.92
N ASN A 588 16.98 37.62 -35.29
CA ASN A 588 17.05 38.09 -36.67
C ASN A 588 18.37 37.68 -37.36
N ALA A 589 19.50 37.76 -36.65
CA ALA A 589 20.81 37.34 -37.14
C ALA A 589 20.89 35.87 -37.62
N THR A 590 19.95 35.00 -37.22
CA THR A 590 19.85 33.62 -37.71
C THR A 590 19.26 33.50 -39.11
N GLY A 591 18.59 34.55 -39.61
CA GLY A 591 17.80 34.56 -40.84
C GLY A 591 16.40 33.93 -40.71
N LYS A 592 16.05 33.34 -39.56
CA LYS A 592 14.77 32.62 -39.34
C LYS A 592 13.59 33.54 -38.99
N GLU A 593 13.90 34.73 -38.50
CA GLU A 593 12.91 35.77 -38.19
C GLU A 593 12.25 36.34 -39.46
N GLY A 594 12.93 36.27 -40.61
CA GLY A 594 12.39 36.64 -41.92
C GLY A 594 12.71 38.07 -42.39
N ARG A 595 13.69 38.75 -41.78
CA ARG A 595 14.12 40.12 -42.12
C ARG A 595 15.53 40.20 -42.72
N ASP A 596 16.28 41.23 -42.35
CA ASP A 596 17.56 41.61 -42.95
C ASP A 596 18.74 40.71 -42.52
N GLY A 597 18.55 39.83 -41.52
CA GLY A 597 19.57 38.91 -41.06
C GLY A 597 20.64 39.55 -40.16
N THR A 598 20.37 40.73 -39.57
CA THR A 598 21.37 41.47 -38.78
C THR A 598 21.18 41.31 -37.26
N ASN A 599 22.30 41.31 -36.51
CA ASN A 599 22.29 41.39 -35.04
C ASN A 599 22.23 42.86 -34.61
N THR A 600 21.10 43.53 -34.85
CA THR A 600 20.91 44.96 -34.55
C THR A 600 19.49 45.23 -34.06
N PHE A 601 19.33 46.24 -33.20
CA PHE A 601 17.97 46.72 -32.88
C PHE A 601 17.33 47.41 -34.09
N ALA A 602 18.10 48.12 -34.93
CA ALA A 602 17.59 48.77 -36.14
C ALA A 602 16.89 47.78 -37.10
N GLY A 603 17.38 46.54 -37.21
CA GLY A 603 16.75 45.48 -38.02
C GLY A 603 15.35 45.05 -37.52
N MET A 604 14.95 45.43 -36.31
CA MET A 604 13.59 45.23 -35.77
C MET A 604 12.60 46.33 -36.16
N GLU A 605 13.04 47.46 -36.72
CA GLU A 605 12.15 48.57 -37.05
C GLU A 605 11.26 48.25 -38.25
N GLY A 606 9.94 48.41 -38.07
CA GLY A 606 8.94 48.05 -39.08
C GLY A 606 8.70 46.54 -39.17
N GLY A 607 7.46 46.13 -38.92
CA GLY A 607 7.04 44.73 -38.91
C GLY A 607 5.53 44.62 -38.76
N TRP A 608 4.99 43.40 -38.78
CA TRP A 608 3.54 43.14 -38.72
C TRP A 608 3.19 42.18 -37.60
N MET A 609 2.14 42.49 -36.83
CA MET A 609 1.76 41.78 -35.60
C MET A 609 1.45 40.30 -35.83
N SER A 610 0.95 39.94 -37.03
CA SER A 610 0.68 38.56 -37.43
C SER A 610 1.93 37.66 -37.38
N TYR A 611 3.08 38.19 -37.80
CA TYR A 611 4.36 37.45 -37.73
C TYR A 611 4.76 37.23 -36.28
N VAL A 612 4.65 38.25 -35.42
CA VAL A 612 5.04 38.15 -34.00
C VAL A 612 4.14 37.15 -33.27
N TYR A 613 2.83 37.20 -33.48
CA TYR A 613 1.92 36.18 -32.96
C TYR A 613 2.35 34.77 -33.38
N ALA A 614 2.59 34.53 -34.68
CA ALA A 614 3.04 33.23 -35.16
C ALA A 614 4.40 32.79 -34.59
N GLN A 615 5.35 33.73 -34.47
CA GLN A 615 6.68 33.51 -33.93
C GLN A 615 6.70 33.28 -32.40
N VAL A 616 5.66 33.67 -31.68
CA VAL A 616 5.55 33.48 -30.22
C VAL A 616 4.66 32.29 -29.86
N THR A 617 3.50 32.13 -30.49
CA THR A 617 2.56 31.03 -30.19
C THR A 617 2.86 29.74 -30.97
N GLY A 618 3.62 29.83 -32.07
CA GLY A 618 3.84 28.73 -32.98
C GLY A 618 2.67 28.45 -33.93
N ARG A 619 1.61 29.28 -33.90
CA ARG A 619 0.41 29.14 -34.75
C ARG A 619 0.07 30.39 -35.54
N ASN A 620 -0.54 30.19 -36.70
CA ASN A 620 -0.94 31.29 -37.58
C ASN A 620 -1.95 32.22 -36.92
N ALA A 621 -1.66 33.52 -36.99
CA ALA A 621 -2.65 34.56 -36.73
C ALA A 621 -3.61 34.74 -37.91
N THR A 622 -4.81 35.24 -37.64
CA THR A 622 -5.82 35.56 -38.65
C THR A 622 -5.93 37.07 -38.86
N ASN A 623 -5.71 37.53 -40.09
CA ASN A 623 -5.90 38.93 -40.48
C ASN A 623 -7.35 39.16 -40.93
N TYR A 624 -8.00 40.19 -40.38
CA TYR A 624 -9.37 40.56 -40.71
C TYR A 624 -9.46 41.98 -41.25
N LEU A 625 -10.07 42.11 -42.44
CA LEU A 625 -10.40 43.40 -43.05
C LEU A 625 -11.45 44.15 -42.21
N LEU A 626 -11.39 45.48 -42.23
CA LEU A 626 -12.33 46.35 -41.49
C LEU A 626 -13.69 46.48 -42.20
N SER A 627 -14.38 45.35 -42.37
CA SER A 627 -15.73 45.28 -42.95
C SER A 627 -16.80 45.25 -41.85
N ASN A 628 -18.02 45.72 -42.15
CA ASN A 628 -19.13 45.66 -41.18
C ASN A 628 -19.48 44.22 -40.77
N GLY A 629 -19.23 43.23 -41.64
CA GLY A 629 -19.40 41.81 -41.30
C GLY A 629 -18.39 41.30 -40.25
N ASN A 630 -17.20 41.91 -40.17
CA ASN A 630 -16.17 41.55 -39.21
C ASN A 630 -16.27 42.33 -37.88
N LYS A 631 -17.15 43.34 -37.78
CA LYS A 631 -17.32 44.12 -36.54
C LYS A 631 -17.69 43.23 -35.36
N GLN A 632 -18.63 42.30 -35.56
CA GLN A 632 -19.07 41.40 -34.49
C GLN A 632 -17.95 40.47 -34.04
N ILE A 633 -17.13 39.97 -34.98
CA ILE A 633 -15.94 39.13 -34.68
C ILE A 633 -14.98 39.86 -33.74
N VAL A 634 -14.78 41.17 -33.88
CA VAL A 634 -13.96 41.96 -32.94
C VAL A 634 -14.61 42.04 -31.56
N ILE A 635 -15.93 42.28 -31.50
CA ILE A 635 -16.68 42.39 -30.24
C ILE A 635 -16.63 41.06 -29.47
N ASP A 636 -16.91 39.95 -30.16
CA ASP A 636 -16.89 38.60 -29.59
C ASP A 636 -15.48 38.25 -29.10
N ALA A 637 -14.45 38.54 -29.89
CA ALA A 637 -13.06 38.29 -29.52
C ALA A 637 -12.56 39.14 -28.34
N ILE A 638 -13.07 40.37 -28.15
CA ILE A 638 -12.82 41.17 -26.94
C ILE A 638 -13.49 40.53 -25.72
N ALA A 639 -14.74 40.08 -25.85
CA ALA A 639 -15.47 39.42 -24.78
C ALA A 639 -14.84 38.08 -24.36
N ASP A 640 -14.31 37.33 -25.33
CA ASP A 640 -13.57 36.08 -25.14
C ASP A 640 -12.10 36.28 -24.72
N HIS A 641 -11.69 37.51 -24.37
CA HIS A 641 -10.33 37.89 -23.96
C HIS A 641 -9.23 37.41 -24.94
N LYS A 642 -9.47 37.49 -26.25
CA LYS A 642 -8.47 37.13 -27.28
C LYS A 642 -7.43 38.23 -27.47
N ALA A 643 -6.20 37.84 -27.80
CA ALA A 643 -5.14 38.77 -28.18
C ALA A 643 -5.45 39.42 -29.54
N LEU A 644 -5.72 40.73 -29.51
CA LEU A 644 -6.15 41.53 -30.65
C LEU A 644 -5.25 42.75 -30.83
N THR A 645 -4.72 42.92 -32.03
CA THR A 645 -3.98 44.12 -32.44
C THR A 645 -4.55 44.72 -33.71
N ILE A 646 -4.30 45.99 -33.96
CA ILE A 646 -4.78 46.73 -35.13
C ILE A 646 -3.68 47.65 -35.67
N GLY A 647 -3.51 47.63 -37.00
CA GLY A 647 -2.59 48.53 -37.69
C GLY A 647 -3.29 49.83 -38.10
N THR A 648 -2.61 50.95 -37.94
CA THR A 648 -3.10 52.27 -38.39
C THR A 648 -2.71 52.58 -39.83
N ASN A 649 -3.47 53.46 -40.49
CA ASN A 649 -3.07 54.04 -41.78
C ASN A 649 -1.82 54.93 -41.60
N ALA A 650 -1.07 55.18 -42.69
CA ALA A 650 0.14 56.00 -42.63
C ALA A 650 -0.10 57.47 -42.23
N SER A 651 -1.34 57.97 -42.38
CA SER A 651 -1.74 59.32 -42.00
C SER A 651 -3.19 59.31 -41.53
N PRO A 652 -3.47 58.93 -40.27
CA PRO A 652 -4.81 58.91 -39.74
C PRO A 652 -5.35 60.32 -39.53
N SER A 653 -6.65 60.48 -39.74
CA SER A 653 -7.43 61.69 -39.45
C SER A 653 -7.89 61.80 -37.99
N ALA A 654 -7.85 60.69 -37.23
CA ALA A 654 -8.25 60.64 -35.83
C ALA A 654 -7.26 61.40 -34.93
N THR A 655 -7.77 62.34 -34.14
CA THR A 655 -6.97 63.11 -33.17
C THR A 655 -6.29 62.19 -32.17
N ASN A 656 -4.99 62.39 -31.94
CA ASN A 656 -4.07 61.63 -31.09
C ASN A 656 -3.68 60.21 -31.57
N MET A 657 -4.12 59.78 -32.77
CA MET A 657 -3.69 58.48 -33.29
C MET A 657 -2.39 58.61 -34.09
N VAL A 658 -1.40 57.78 -33.76
CA VAL A 658 -0.11 57.70 -34.45
C VAL A 658 -0.31 56.92 -35.75
N GLY A 659 0.24 57.41 -36.87
CA GLY A 659 0.19 56.72 -38.17
C GLY A 659 1.32 55.71 -38.36
N SER A 660 1.10 54.68 -39.20
CA SER A 660 2.01 53.54 -39.39
C SER A 660 2.40 52.82 -38.08
N HIS A 661 1.54 52.90 -37.09
CA HIS A 661 1.71 52.37 -35.73
C HIS A 661 0.74 51.21 -35.44
N ALA A 662 1.13 50.33 -34.52
CA ALA A 662 0.32 49.22 -34.04
C ALA A 662 -0.28 49.54 -32.66
N TYR A 663 -1.54 49.14 -32.44
CA TYR A 663 -2.27 49.27 -31.18
C TYR A 663 -2.86 47.92 -30.78
N SER A 664 -3.03 47.69 -29.48
CA SER A 664 -3.82 46.56 -28.95
C SER A 664 -5.29 46.99 -28.83
N ILE A 665 -6.25 46.14 -29.21
CA ILE A 665 -7.69 46.40 -29.02
C ILE A 665 -8.09 45.86 -27.64
N VAL A 666 -8.44 46.74 -26.69
CA VAL A 666 -8.53 46.38 -25.26
C VAL A 666 -9.94 46.49 -24.67
N GLY A 667 -10.95 46.87 -25.45
CA GLY A 667 -12.32 46.94 -24.96
C GLY A 667 -13.34 47.45 -25.98
N TYR A 668 -14.59 47.10 -25.77
CA TYR A 668 -15.75 47.59 -26.51
C TYR A 668 -16.82 48.08 -25.52
N ASN A 669 -17.46 49.21 -25.83
CA ASN A 669 -18.53 49.80 -25.04
C ASN A 669 -19.81 49.86 -25.87
N ALA A 670 -20.76 48.98 -25.55
CA ALA A 670 -22.04 48.87 -26.25
C ALA A 670 -22.94 50.12 -26.09
N ASN A 671 -22.77 50.92 -25.04
CA ASN A 671 -23.65 52.07 -24.77
C ASN A 671 -23.42 53.24 -25.75
N ASN A 672 -22.22 53.34 -26.33
CA ASN A 672 -21.85 54.40 -27.28
C ASN A 672 -21.24 53.84 -28.59
N ASP A 673 -21.25 52.52 -28.76
CA ASP A 673 -20.68 51.79 -29.90
C ASP A 673 -19.20 52.13 -30.21
N THR A 674 -18.39 52.27 -29.15
CA THR A 674 -16.95 52.62 -29.29
C THR A 674 -16.01 51.51 -28.83
N PHE A 675 -14.83 51.48 -29.44
CA PHE A 675 -13.72 50.58 -29.16
C PHE A 675 -12.56 51.34 -28.52
N SER A 676 -11.91 50.74 -27.53
CA SER A 676 -10.73 51.29 -26.85
C SER A 676 -9.46 50.69 -27.42
N LEU A 677 -8.52 51.54 -27.82
CA LEU A 677 -7.21 51.16 -28.36
C LEU A 677 -6.09 51.54 -27.40
N TYR A 678 -5.22 50.59 -27.08
CA TYR A 678 -4.05 50.80 -26.24
C TYR A 678 -2.80 51.01 -27.09
N ASN A 679 -2.04 52.04 -26.73
CA ASN A 679 -0.82 52.44 -27.43
C ASN A 679 0.39 51.80 -26.72
N PRO A 680 1.25 51.02 -27.40
CA PRO A 680 2.42 50.35 -26.79
C PRO A 680 3.48 51.29 -26.21
N TRP A 681 3.38 52.60 -26.45
CA TRP A 681 4.13 53.62 -25.72
C TRP A 681 3.75 53.72 -24.22
N GLY A 682 2.68 53.04 -23.79
CA GLY A 682 2.18 53.08 -22.40
C GLY A 682 1.67 54.47 -21.98
N THR A 683 1.45 55.35 -22.95
CA THR A 683 0.98 56.75 -22.85
C THR A 683 0.25 57.11 -24.15
N ASN A 684 -0.30 58.32 -24.26
CA ASN A 684 -0.95 58.81 -25.50
C ASN A 684 -1.96 57.81 -26.08
N HIS A 685 -2.82 57.27 -25.20
CA HIS A 685 -3.88 56.34 -25.58
C HIS A 685 -4.95 57.05 -26.40
N GLN A 686 -5.49 56.34 -27.39
CA GLN A 686 -6.48 56.90 -28.29
C GLN A 686 -7.83 57.02 -27.57
N THR A 687 -8.51 58.16 -27.70
CA THR A 687 -9.90 58.31 -27.25
C THR A 687 -10.78 57.32 -28.00
N ALA A 688 -11.67 56.62 -27.30
CA ALA A 688 -12.45 55.51 -27.86
C ALA A 688 -13.13 55.86 -29.19
N LEU A 689 -12.98 54.99 -30.18
CA LEU A 689 -13.38 55.22 -31.57
C LEU A 689 -14.62 54.41 -31.93
N THR A 690 -15.57 55.02 -32.65
CA THR A 690 -16.66 54.28 -33.31
C THR A 690 -16.10 53.36 -34.41
N TRP A 691 -16.86 52.33 -34.80
CA TRP A 691 -16.46 51.44 -35.89
C TRP A 691 -16.12 52.17 -37.19
N ALA A 692 -16.92 53.18 -37.57
CA ALA A 692 -16.67 54.00 -38.76
C ALA A 692 -15.35 54.80 -38.67
N GLN A 693 -14.98 55.27 -37.48
CA GLN A 693 -13.68 55.92 -37.26
C GLN A 693 -12.52 54.91 -37.33
N ILE A 694 -12.69 53.67 -36.85
CA ILE A 694 -11.70 52.61 -37.06
C ILE A 694 -11.52 52.34 -38.57
N GLN A 695 -12.61 52.16 -39.32
CA GLN A 695 -12.57 51.92 -40.77
C GLN A 695 -11.87 53.04 -41.56
N ALA A 696 -12.05 54.30 -41.15
CA ALA A 696 -11.42 55.45 -41.82
C ALA A 696 -9.93 55.62 -41.49
N ASN A 697 -9.43 55.04 -40.39
CA ASN A 697 -8.12 55.38 -39.83
C ASN A 697 -7.17 54.18 -39.64
N CYS A 698 -7.67 52.96 -39.74
CA CYS A 698 -6.91 51.72 -39.58
C CYS A 698 -6.91 50.88 -40.86
N THR A 699 -6.00 49.90 -40.95
CA THR A 699 -5.82 49.02 -42.12
C THR A 699 -6.55 47.69 -41.95
N LEU A 700 -6.17 46.91 -40.93
CA LEU A 700 -6.73 45.61 -40.57
C LEU A 700 -6.48 45.32 -39.09
N PHE A 701 -7.28 44.42 -38.51
CA PHE A 701 -6.98 43.84 -37.20
C PHE A 701 -6.44 42.41 -37.33
N VAL A 702 -5.69 41.97 -36.33
CA VAL A 702 -5.02 40.67 -36.26
C VAL A 702 -5.49 39.92 -35.02
N MET A 703 -6.12 38.76 -35.27
CA MET A 703 -6.47 37.63 -34.39
C MET A 703 -5.28 36.74 -34.02
N ALA A 704 -4.76 36.68 -32.79
CA ALA A 704 -3.83 35.59 -32.44
C ALA A 704 -4.57 34.27 -32.16
N ASP A 705 -3.99 33.13 -32.55
CA ASP A 705 -4.39 31.83 -32.02
C ASP A 705 -3.65 31.55 -30.70
N THR A 706 -4.38 31.60 -29.59
CA THR A 706 -3.89 31.39 -28.22
C THR A 706 -4.28 30.01 -27.65
N SER A 707 -4.77 29.08 -28.49
CA SER A 707 -5.41 27.82 -28.07
C SER A 707 -4.52 26.82 -27.32
N THR A 708 -3.19 26.91 -27.43
CA THR A 708 -2.28 26.15 -26.55
C THR A 708 -1.06 26.98 -26.20
N THR A 709 -0.50 26.75 -25.02
CA THR A 709 0.85 27.16 -24.66
C THR A 709 1.61 25.94 -24.14
N THR A 710 2.89 25.82 -24.52
CA THR A 710 3.76 24.71 -24.08
C THR A 710 5.04 25.32 -23.51
N PRO A 711 5.42 25.04 -22.25
CA PRO A 711 6.71 25.47 -21.69
C PRO A 711 7.89 24.84 -22.42
N ILE A 712 9.04 25.52 -22.44
CA ILE A 712 10.28 24.97 -23.04
C ILE A 712 10.76 23.73 -22.27
N VAL A 713 10.59 23.73 -20.94
CA VAL A 713 10.86 22.57 -20.07
C VAL A 713 9.68 22.43 -19.10
N ALA A 714 9.09 21.23 -19.05
CA ALA A 714 8.03 20.92 -18.09
C ALA A 714 8.56 21.05 -16.64
N GLY A 715 7.86 21.81 -15.80
CA GLY A 715 8.17 21.95 -14.38
C GLY A 715 9.16 23.06 -13.98
N GLN A 716 9.92 23.67 -14.89
CA GLN A 716 10.90 24.71 -14.52
C GLN A 716 10.36 26.15 -14.43
N VAL A 717 9.15 26.43 -14.92
CA VAL A 717 8.53 27.78 -14.83
C VAL A 717 7.87 27.97 -13.45
N ARG A 718 8.68 28.07 -12.37
CA ARG A 718 8.16 28.39 -11.01
C ARG A 718 9.14 28.85 -9.94
N ALA A 719 10.35 29.33 -10.28
CA ALA A 719 11.32 29.82 -9.28
C ALA A 719 11.17 31.31 -8.90
N GLU A 720 10.93 32.22 -9.85
CA GLU A 720 10.84 33.68 -9.57
C GLU A 720 9.42 34.18 -9.28
N LEU A 721 8.39 33.53 -9.84
CA LEU A 721 7.00 33.82 -9.47
C LEU A 721 6.67 33.05 -8.19
N GLY A 722 6.88 33.70 -7.04
CA GLY A 722 6.29 33.27 -5.77
C GLY A 722 4.80 32.97 -5.98
N THR A 723 4.33 31.88 -5.40
CA THR A 723 3.08 31.17 -5.77
C THR A 723 1.81 32.02 -5.61
N VAL A 724 1.52 32.87 -6.59
CA VAL A 724 0.23 33.55 -6.75
C VAL A 724 -0.57 32.83 -7.82
N GLN A 725 -1.39 31.89 -7.36
CA GLN A 725 -2.33 31.15 -8.20
C GLN A 725 -3.54 32.04 -8.48
N TYR A 726 -3.54 32.75 -9.61
CA TYR A 726 -4.64 33.63 -10.01
C TYR A 726 -5.88 32.82 -10.44
N ALA A 727 -6.77 32.56 -9.49
CA ALA A 727 -8.14 32.17 -9.80
C ALA A 727 -8.94 33.42 -10.22
N TYR A 728 -9.43 33.46 -11.46
CA TYR A 728 -10.36 34.50 -11.91
C TYR A 728 -11.71 34.30 -11.23
N MET A 729 -11.95 35.05 -10.14
CA MET A 729 -13.23 35.04 -9.44
C MET A 729 -14.06 36.26 -9.84
N THR A 730 -15.10 36.05 -10.65
CA THR A 730 -16.11 37.06 -10.97
C THR A 730 -16.88 37.43 -9.70
N VAL A 731 -16.58 38.59 -9.13
CA VAL A 731 -17.26 39.08 -7.92
C VAL A 731 -18.64 39.63 -8.30
N ALA A 732 -19.67 38.83 -8.09
CA ALA A 732 -21.00 39.37 -7.81
C ALA A 732 -20.97 39.99 -6.40
N SER A 733 -21.33 41.26 -6.29
CA SER A 733 -21.29 42.01 -5.03
C SER A 733 -22.36 41.54 -4.05
N GLU A 734 -21.99 41.19 -2.81
CA GLU A 734 -22.47 41.88 -1.59
C GLU A 734 -21.92 41.30 -0.26
N SER A 735 -21.92 42.16 0.76
CA SER A 735 -21.62 41.90 2.19
C SER A 735 -20.15 41.76 2.64
N GLN A 736 -19.91 42.12 3.92
CA GLN A 736 -18.60 42.37 4.54
C GLN A 736 -18.26 41.29 5.58
N GLN A 737 -16.97 40.95 5.70
CA GLN A 737 -16.16 40.62 6.92
C GLN A 737 -14.90 39.83 6.49
N PRO A 738 -13.78 39.85 7.24
CA PRO A 738 -12.48 39.37 6.74
C PRO A 738 -12.20 37.87 6.97
N SER A 739 -11.67 37.24 5.92
CA SER A 739 -10.75 36.08 5.90
C SER A 739 -10.80 35.05 7.05
N LYS A 740 -11.41 33.90 6.76
CA LYS A 740 -10.96 32.58 7.25
C LYS A 740 -10.85 31.63 6.05
N PHE A 741 -9.75 30.91 5.94
CA PHE A 741 -9.63 29.77 5.02
C PHE A 741 -9.91 28.49 5.80
N ALA A 742 -10.76 27.62 5.26
CA ALA A 742 -11.06 26.32 5.83
C ALA A 742 -11.04 25.28 4.71
N TRP A 743 -10.29 24.20 4.91
CA TRP A 743 -10.30 23.04 4.01
C TRP A 743 -11.34 22.04 4.52
N GLN A 744 -12.18 21.54 3.61
CA GLN A 744 -13.24 20.59 3.95
C GLN A 744 -13.09 19.36 3.04
N VAL A 745 -12.80 18.21 3.63
CA VAL A 745 -12.73 16.92 2.91
C VAL A 745 -14.02 16.15 3.20
N THR A 746 -14.87 15.98 2.17
CA THR A 746 -16.13 15.25 2.28
C THR A 746 -16.09 13.97 1.44
N SER A 747 -16.25 12.82 2.07
CA SER A 747 -16.34 11.51 1.43
C SER A 747 -17.79 11.16 1.05
N SER A 748 -18.30 11.76 -0.03
CA SER A 748 -19.59 11.34 -0.61
C SER A 748 -19.52 11.29 -2.14
N ASN A 749 -19.81 10.11 -2.70
CA ASN A 749 -20.02 9.92 -4.13
C ASN A 749 -21.25 10.71 -4.63
N HIS A 750 -21.18 11.10 -5.90
CA HIS A 750 -22.15 11.81 -6.75
C HIS A 750 -21.96 13.34 -6.89
N ASP A 751 -22.13 13.74 -8.16
CA ASP A 751 -22.14 15.07 -8.76
C ASP A 751 -20.80 15.83 -8.89
N VAL A 752 -20.20 15.67 -10.08
CA VAL A 752 -19.03 16.41 -10.56
C VAL A 752 -19.46 17.74 -11.20
N LEU A 753 -18.95 18.86 -10.68
CA LEU A 753 -18.90 20.12 -11.42
C LEU A 753 -17.54 20.23 -12.15
N PRO A 754 -17.49 20.69 -13.41
CA PRO A 754 -16.25 20.71 -14.20
C PRO A 754 -15.37 21.89 -13.79
N GLY A 755 -14.13 21.64 -13.34
CA GLY A 755 -13.22 22.73 -12.99
C GLY A 755 -11.85 22.38 -12.40
N PHE A 756 -11.57 21.14 -12.00
CA PHE A 756 -10.25 20.76 -11.45
C PHE A 756 -9.81 19.36 -11.90
N GLU A 757 -8.76 19.30 -12.72
CA GLU A 757 -7.91 18.12 -12.88
C GLU A 757 -6.51 18.46 -12.35
N PHE A 758 -6.17 17.95 -11.16
CA PHE A 758 -4.77 17.79 -10.79
C PHE A 758 -4.24 16.47 -11.38
N ALA A 759 -2.98 16.49 -11.83
CA ALA A 759 -2.35 15.33 -12.46
C ALA A 759 -2.32 14.12 -11.51
N ARG A 760 -3.01 13.04 -11.88
CA ARG A 760 -3.07 11.81 -11.08
C ARG A 760 -1.75 11.05 -11.14
N GLY A 761 -0.85 11.35 -10.20
CA GLY A 761 0.40 10.61 -9.99
C GLY A 761 0.16 9.25 -9.34
N HIS A 762 0.92 8.24 -9.75
CA HIS A 762 0.71 6.83 -9.37
C HIS A 762 0.89 6.54 -7.85
N GLN A 763 1.56 7.43 -7.12
CA GLN A 763 1.80 7.33 -5.67
C GLN A 763 0.61 7.84 -4.84
N GLY A 764 -0.17 8.83 -5.32
CA GLY A 764 -1.30 9.39 -4.57
C GLY A 764 -2.45 8.39 -4.37
N ASN A 765 -2.67 7.51 -5.36
CA ASN A 765 -3.65 6.43 -5.24
C ASN A 765 -3.26 5.42 -4.15
N GLN A 766 -1.97 5.05 -4.06
CA GLN A 766 -1.50 4.09 -3.06
C GLN A 766 -1.67 4.62 -1.63
N MET A 767 -1.58 5.93 -1.41
CA MET A 767 -1.76 6.54 -0.08
C MET A 767 -3.22 6.41 0.41
N ILE A 768 -4.20 6.75 -0.44
CA ILE A 768 -5.63 6.66 -0.08
C ILE A 768 -6.10 5.19 0.00
N GLU A 769 -5.58 4.29 -0.84
CA GLU A 769 -5.85 2.85 -0.72
C GLU A 769 -5.23 2.26 0.57
N ASN A 770 -3.98 2.57 0.90
CA ASN A 770 -3.35 2.09 2.15
C ASN A 770 -4.05 2.60 3.42
N ILE A 771 -4.51 3.85 3.44
CA ILE A 771 -5.27 4.44 4.57
C ILE A 771 -6.61 3.70 4.74
N ASN A 772 -7.31 3.37 3.65
CA ASN A 772 -8.57 2.63 3.74
C ASN A 772 -8.38 1.13 4.08
N GLU A 773 -7.35 0.48 3.56
CA GLU A 773 -7.08 -0.96 3.81
C GLU A 773 -6.52 -1.24 5.22
N THR A 774 -5.79 -0.30 5.82
CA THR A 774 -5.11 -0.54 7.12
C THR A 774 -6.00 -0.26 8.33
N ILE A 775 -6.95 0.68 8.23
CA ILE A 775 -7.59 1.29 9.41
C ILE A 775 -9.01 0.75 9.68
N GLY A 776 -9.69 0.17 8.68
CA GLY A 776 -11.02 -0.45 8.87
C GLY A 776 -12.12 0.53 9.33
N TRP A 777 -11.97 1.80 8.98
CA TRP A 777 -12.82 2.90 9.46
C TRP A 777 -14.09 3.03 8.61
N SER A 778 -15.23 3.28 9.25
CA SER A 778 -16.55 3.41 8.59
C SER A 778 -17.44 4.50 9.21
N GLY A 779 -16.81 5.50 9.84
CA GLY A 779 -17.48 6.59 10.53
C GLY A 779 -17.23 7.95 9.87
N ASP A 780 -18.21 8.85 10.02
CA ASP A 780 -18.25 10.21 9.51
C ASP A 780 -17.70 11.21 10.54
N GLY A 781 -16.40 11.48 10.49
CA GLY A 781 -15.72 12.45 11.36
C GLY A 781 -14.88 13.48 10.59
N SER A 782 -14.89 14.73 11.04
CA SER A 782 -14.12 15.85 10.46
C SER A 782 -13.20 16.50 11.50
N PHE A 783 -11.94 16.75 11.13
CA PHE A 783 -10.97 17.51 11.94
C PHE A 783 -10.39 18.67 11.14
N GLY A 784 -9.90 19.70 11.83
CA GLY A 784 -9.17 20.83 11.25
C GLY A 784 -7.68 20.78 11.61
N LEU A 785 -6.85 21.38 10.75
CA LEU A 785 -5.44 21.67 11.03
C LEU A 785 -5.26 23.18 11.00
N ASP A 786 -4.52 23.72 11.96
CA ASP A 786 -4.18 25.16 12.05
C ASP A 786 -2.67 25.33 12.27
N VAL A 787 -2.15 26.53 12.01
CA VAL A 787 -0.73 26.87 12.22
C VAL A 787 -0.64 27.79 13.42
N ALA A 788 0.01 27.33 14.50
CA ALA A 788 0.21 28.16 15.69
C ALA A 788 1.21 29.30 15.40
N ASP A 789 1.17 30.37 16.21
CA ASP A 789 2.01 31.59 16.11
C ASP A 789 3.54 31.34 16.12
N GLN A 790 4.01 30.10 16.27
CA GLN A 790 5.43 29.70 16.24
C GLN A 790 5.82 28.81 15.05
N GLY A 791 4.89 28.47 14.15
CA GLY A 791 5.16 27.73 12.92
C GLY A 791 5.08 26.21 13.01
N GLU A 792 4.60 25.66 14.14
CA GLU A 792 4.22 24.25 14.27
C GLU A 792 2.73 24.06 13.95
N TRP A 793 2.36 22.91 13.37
CA TRP A 793 0.98 22.55 13.05
C TRP A 793 0.27 21.94 14.25
N GLU A 794 -0.97 22.36 14.51
CA GLU A 794 -1.80 21.81 15.60
C GLU A 794 -3.14 21.27 15.06
N ILE A 795 -3.59 20.14 15.62
CA ILE A 795 -4.91 19.57 15.31
C ILE A 795 -5.97 20.33 16.11
N VAL A 796 -6.88 21.00 15.40
CA VAL A 796 -8.03 21.68 16.01
C VAL A 796 -9.24 20.74 15.93
N GLU A 797 -9.51 20.03 17.03
CA GLU A 797 -10.66 19.13 17.13
C GLU A 797 -11.99 19.91 17.03
N SER A 798 -12.97 19.34 16.31
CA SER A 798 -14.35 19.87 16.23
C SER A 798 -15.42 18.80 16.49
N SER A 799 -15.04 17.66 17.07
CA SER A 799 -15.93 16.56 17.45
C SER A 799 -15.79 16.22 18.95
N THR A 800 -16.81 15.54 19.49
CA THR A 800 -17.03 15.44 20.95
C THR A 800 -16.42 14.22 21.64
N GLU A 801 -15.45 13.55 20.99
CA GLU A 801 -14.75 12.36 21.51
C GLU A 801 -13.24 12.54 21.26
N PRO A 802 -12.37 12.51 22.29
CA PRO A 802 -10.94 12.80 22.14
C PRO A 802 -10.21 11.66 21.43
N LEU A 803 -9.29 12.00 20.52
CA LEU A 803 -8.45 11.03 19.82
C LEU A 803 -7.41 10.37 20.75
N ASN A 804 -7.04 9.12 20.43
CA ASN A 804 -5.97 8.39 21.12
C ASN A 804 -4.60 9.06 20.88
N ALA A 805 -3.83 9.29 21.95
CA ALA A 805 -2.49 9.87 21.88
C ALA A 805 -1.53 9.08 20.95
N GLU A 806 -1.59 7.74 20.95
CA GLU A 806 -0.76 6.92 20.02
C GLU A 806 -1.14 7.13 18.53
N TRP A 807 -2.32 7.67 18.23
CA TRP A 807 -2.74 7.95 16.85
C TRP A 807 -2.31 9.35 16.41
N VAL A 808 -2.33 10.33 17.31
CA VAL A 808 -1.79 11.68 17.05
C VAL A 808 -0.30 11.59 16.77
N ASP A 809 0.46 10.88 17.60
CA ASP A 809 1.90 10.66 17.38
C ASP A 809 2.18 10.03 16.00
N HIS A 810 1.38 9.05 15.57
CA HIS A 810 1.61 8.38 14.28
C HIS A 810 1.34 9.30 13.08
N ILE A 811 0.27 10.11 13.14
CA ILE A 811 -0.09 11.07 12.08
C ILE A 811 0.97 12.18 11.96
N MET A 812 1.46 12.70 13.09
CA MET A 812 2.49 13.75 13.06
C MET A 812 3.82 13.24 12.49
N ASN A 813 4.25 12.02 12.85
CA ASN A 813 5.46 11.40 12.27
C ASN A 813 5.34 11.18 10.74
N ASP A 814 4.16 10.82 10.23
CA ASP A 814 3.93 10.65 8.79
C ASP A 814 3.87 12.01 8.04
N ILE A 815 3.45 13.09 8.72
CA ILE A 815 3.49 14.46 8.19
C ILE A 815 4.93 14.99 8.16
N ASP A 816 5.70 14.80 9.22
CA ASP A 816 7.11 15.20 9.27
C ASP A 816 7.94 14.46 8.19
N ALA A 817 7.69 13.16 8.00
CA ALA A 817 8.31 12.38 6.92
C ALA A 817 7.90 12.87 5.51
N LEU A 818 6.72 13.46 5.36
CA LEU A 818 6.28 14.08 4.10
C LEU A 818 7.01 15.41 3.87
N ILE A 819 7.17 16.24 4.92
CA ILE A 819 7.89 17.52 4.86
C ILE A 819 9.37 17.29 4.52
N ASP A 820 10.04 16.34 5.19
CA ASP A 820 11.42 15.93 4.88
C ASP A 820 11.58 15.41 3.43
N SER A 821 10.49 14.93 2.80
CA SER A 821 10.49 14.48 1.40
C SER A 821 10.20 15.60 0.37
N MET A 822 9.79 16.79 0.83
CA MET A 822 9.48 17.95 -0.01
C MET A 822 10.59 19.01 -0.03
N ASP A 823 11.52 18.97 0.93
CA ASP A 823 12.74 19.80 0.98
C ASP A 823 13.95 19.17 0.22
N ALA A 824 13.74 18.03 -0.45
CA ALA A 824 14.75 17.26 -1.21
C ALA A 824 14.47 17.22 -2.72
#